data_AF-A0A955J072-F1
#
_entry.id   AF-A0A955J072-F1
#
_cell.length_a   1.000
_cell.length_b   1.000
_cell.length_c   1.000
_cell.angle_alpha   90.00
_cell.angle_beta   90.00
_cell.angle_gamma   90.00
#
_symmetry.space_group_name_H-M   'P 1'
#
loop_
_entity.id
_entity.type
_entity.pdbx_description
1 polymer ?
#
loop_
_entity_poly.entity_id
_entity_poly.type
_entity_poly.pdbx_seq_one_letter_code
_entity_poly.pdbx_strand_id
1 'polypeptide(L)'
;MTQQAALAAGTALFIAGSAFGQHWVNFVNETSTRLVAPSSTGANDPDEKDYAFADFDKDGDIDLVCVRKQPFTTAGKRVNVLLMNEGGVLTDRTQMYAVASDIPGDEGFLTPTNDRDVVAVDVNNDTWIDLVTAVTLTDNQAKHLSHPRVYINLGNDGGGNWQGFRYEDARIPQMHPTAGPRFCSVAAGDIDDDGDMDLYFGDYDSGGAQIFDFNNRVLKNDGNGFFTDQTNSVLTTFQMQESAFGAASFFEDMNRDGALDVVKQTALNPPQHVAVNYNNPTNKGAYNQYQVVDTAAPYFVTVGDLNNDNLPDMVVADDGADHFWLNNGPFGGSTVSFTSKNFSYQTGGDDGFGGDCYIADLNNDGWNDVLIADVDVDITGCSRRTHIFRNLGNAPNVTLQELQSGGAVASIPTSELTGTHNIAIFDINQDGYLDMVIGRCIGTRVWIQVPPAGAVFSYPGGIPGSLTPDQATVINVDITATGGTINPASAMFKYSIGGAPDTTIAMSHLGGDSYQVTLPAVPCPQTASFQFLASLNGGGSFTDPPGQNGRYTALSADSIVSTSQDFEAATPDWTVTNDASLTAGAWQRAIPIGTVNAGVEAAPSDDASAAGDFAFVTQNGVAGGAAGAADVDGGPTTLTSPVIDLAGSDATISYARWFYCNQQGGAGADQMVTEISNNNGATWVTVGSTDGTNNGVGTPTEWETVTFVVSDFVTPTDQVRVRFVVSDNPNGSVTEGGLDNFTVDKVVCPGPSCPGDVNTSGTIDVDDLNAILSVFGQNVGMGHAADIANDDGIVDVDDLNVVLAAFGTSC
;
A
#
# COMPACT_ATOMS: atom_id res chain seq x y z
N MET A 1 17.19 -21.30 -28.59
CA MET A 1 17.38 -20.38 -27.45
C MET A 1 16.01 -20.18 -26.84
N THR A 2 15.74 -20.89 -25.75
CA THR A 2 14.48 -20.90 -25.00
C THR A 2 14.43 -19.67 -24.10
N GLN A 3 13.56 -18.70 -24.39
CA GLN A 3 13.20 -17.65 -23.45
C GLN A 3 12.10 -18.19 -22.53
N GLN A 4 12.49 -18.55 -21.30
CA GLN A 4 11.55 -18.58 -20.18
C GLN A 4 11.21 -17.13 -19.85
N ALA A 5 10.00 -16.69 -20.17
CA ALA A 5 9.43 -15.48 -19.59
C ALA A 5 8.98 -15.84 -18.17
N ALA A 6 9.78 -15.45 -17.17
CA ALA A 6 9.32 -15.39 -15.79
C ALA A 6 8.24 -14.30 -15.70
N LEU A 7 6.98 -14.70 -15.54
CA LEU A 7 5.94 -13.76 -15.13
C LEU A 7 6.25 -13.33 -13.69
N ALA A 8 6.50 -12.03 -13.51
CA ALA A 8 6.63 -11.42 -12.20
C ALA A 8 5.32 -11.61 -11.42
N ALA A 9 5.43 -12.11 -10.19
CA ALA A 9 4.33 -12.13 -9.23
C ALA A 9 3.95 -10.68 -8.88
N GLY A 10 2.92 -10.16 -9.54
CA GLY A 10 2.32 -8.87 -9.19
C GLY A 10 1.42 -9.05 -7.97
N THR A 11 1.87 -8.58 -6.81
CA THR A 11 1.05 -8.43 -5.61
C THR A 11 0.19 -7.17 -5.78
N ALA A 12 -1.12 -7.28 -5.67
CA ALA A 12 -2.02 -6.12 -5.74
C ALA A 12 -2.86 -6.05 -4.45
N LEU A 13 -2.70 -4.94 -3.72
CA LEU A 13 -3.49 -4.62 -2.52
C LEU A 13 -4.80 -3.98 -2.96
N PHE A 14 -5.93 -4.59 -2.59
CA PHE A 14 -7.26 -4.08 -2.94
C PHE A 14 -8.01 -3.64 -1.69
N ILE A 15 -8.19 -2.32 -1.57
CA ILE A 15 -8.95 -1.69 -0.50
C ILE A 15 -10.41 -1.61 -0.95
N ALA A 16 -11.34 -2.09 -0.12
CA ALA A 16 -12.76 -1.91 -0.40
C ALA A 16 -13.09 -0.42 -0.30
N GLY A 17 -13.61 0.16 -1.38
CA GLY A 17 -14.23 1.49 -1.37
C GLY A 17 -15.53 1.47 -0.57
N SER A 18 -15.46 1.36 0.75
CA SER A 18 -16.59 1.71 1.60
C SER A 18 -16.74 3.23 1.62
N ALA A 19 -17.97 3.70 1.42
CA ALA A 19 -18.37 5.09 1.34
C ALA A 19 -18.24 5.86 2.66
N PHE A 20 -17.02 5.99 3.18
CA PHE A 20 -16.63 6.94 4.22
C PHE A 20 -15.69 7.98 3.59
N GLY A 21 -15.87 9.25 3.92
CA GLY A 21 -15.18 10.37 3.25
C GLY A 21 -13.66 10.17 3.22
N GLN A 22 -13.01 10.59 2.12
CA GLN A 22 -11.57 10.48 1.90
C GLN A 22 -10.77 11.22 3.01
N HIS A 23 -10.52 10.55 4.13
CA HIS A 23 -9.49 10.90 5.10
C HIS A 23 -8.35 9.91 4.95
N TRP A 24 -7.12 10.37 5.18
CA TRP A 24 -5.91 9.55 5.04
C TRP A 24 -5.66 8.63 6.24
N VAL A 25 -6.34 8.92 7.36
CA VAL A 25 -6.51 8.08 8.56
C VAL A 25 -7.96 8.19 9.04
N ASN A 26 -8.46 7.17 9.73
CA ASN A 26 -9.81 7.13 10.28
C ASN A 26 -9.77 6.85 11.78
N PHE A 27 -10.26 7.78 12.59
CA PHE A 27 -10.32 7.72 14.05
C PHE A 27 -11.76 7.79 14.52
N VAL A 28 -12.11 6.97 15.49
CA VAL A 28 -13.42 6.95 16.14
C VAL A 28 -13.26 7.32 17.60
N ASN A 29 -14.08 8.27 18.07
CA ASN A 29 -14.10 8.63 19.48
C ASN A 29 -14.78 7.51 20.28
N GLU A 30 -13.98 6.77 21.04
CA GLU A 30 -14.45 5.69 21.91
C GLU A 30 -14.30 6.04 23.40
N THR A 31 -14.14 7.31 23.74
CA THR A 31 -13.95 7.78 25.14
C THR A 31 -14.95 7.13 26.11
N SER A 32 -16.23 7.03 25.74
CA SER A 32 -17.28 6.51 26.62
C SER A 32 -17.16 5.01 26.96
N THR A 33 -16.42 4.25 26.17
CA THR A 33 -16.23 2.79 26.33
C THR A 33 -14.80 2.44 26.72
N ARG A 34 -13.82 3.30 26.38
CA ARG A 34 -12.38 3.06 26.54
C ARG A 34 -11.73 3.85 27.67
N LEU A 35 -12.43 4.80 28.30
CA LEU A 35 -11.94 5.54 29.47
C LEU A 35 -12.82 5.32 30.69
N VAL A 36 -12.28 4.66 31.71
CA VAL A 36 -12.94 4.38 32.98
C VAL A 36 -12.19 5.07 34.11
N ALA A 37 -12.52 6.34 34.33
CA ALA A 37 -11.94 7.20 35.36
C ALA A 37 -13.01 8.11 36.00
N PRO A 38 -12.79 8.66 37.21
CA PRO A 38 -13.61 9.75 37.72
C PRO A 38 -13.67 10.90 36.71
N SER A 39 -14.86 11.49 36.51
CA SER A 39 -15.05 12.48 35.45
C SER A 39 -14.13 13.70 35.60
N SER A 40 -13.78 14.09 36.83
CA SER A 40 -12.89 15.22 37.12
C SER A 40 -11.42 14.99 36.80
N THR A 41 -11.01 13.74 36.57
CA THR A 41 -9.62 13.33 36.27
C THR A 41 -9.54 12.52 34.96
N GLY A 42 -10.62 12.52 34.18
CA GLY A 42 -10.70 11.87 32.88
C GLY A 42 -11.55 12.70 31.92
N ALA A 43 -12.75 12.22 31.58
CA ALA A 43 -13.55 12.77 30.48
C ALA A 43 -13.93 14.26 30.58
N ASN A 44 -13.92 14.85 31.78
CA ASN A 44 -14.21 16.28 32.03
C ASN A 44 -13.10 16.97 32.84
N ASP A 45 -11.88 16.46 32.79
CA ASP A 45 -10.74 17.03 33.49
C ASP A 45 -10.27 18.37 32.86
N PRO A 46 -10.42 19.51 33.54
CA PRO A 46 -10.05 20.81 33.00
C PRO A 46 -8.59 21.20 33.29
N ASP A 47 -7.86 20.38 34.03
CA ASP A 47 -6.50 20.69 34.44
C ASP A 47 -5.50 20.43 33.31
N GLU A 48 -4.32 21.03 33.40
CA GLU A 48 -3.22 20.80 32.46
C GLU A 48 -2.64 19.42 32.71
N LYS A 49 -2.21 18.77 31.62
CA LYS A 49 -1.86 17.36 31.57
C LYS A 49 -0.60 17.19 30.76
N ASP A 50 0.23 16.27 31.20
CA ASP A 50 1.31 15.69 30.41
C ASP A 50 1.28 14.17 30.58
N TYR A 51 1.73 13.44 29.57
CA TYR A 51 1.59 12.00 29.47
C TYR A 51 2.92 11.28 29.30
N ALA A 52 3.05 10.15 29.99
CA ALA A 52 4.03 9.12 29.66
C ALA A 52 3.32 7.77 29.60
N PHE A 53 3.79 6.89 28.74
CA PHE A 53 3.18 5.58 28.53
C PHE A 53 4.24 4.50 28.31
N ALA A 54 3.97 3.32 28.86
CA ALA A 54 4.76 2.10 28.70
C ALA A 54 3.91 0.91 29.17
N ASP A 55 4.34 -0.31 28.90
CA ASP A 55 3.80 -1.51 29.53
C ASP A 55 4.37 -1.63 30.95
N PHE A 56 3.70 -1.06 31.96
CA PHE A 56 4.25 -0.92 33.30
C PHE A 56 4.19 -2.21 34.11
N ASP A 57 3.23 -3.10 33.82
CA ASP A 57 3.03 -4.37 34.52
C ASP A 57 3.47 -5.61 33.70
N LYS A 58 3.96 -5.41 32.47
CA LYS A 58 4.49 -6.41 31.55
C LYS A 58 3.45 -7.43 31.08
N ASP A 59 2.21 -6.98 30.91
CA ASP A 59 1.12 -7.82 30.44
C ASP A 59 0.88 -7.74 28.91
N GLY A 60 1.58 -6.81 28.24
CA GLY A 60 1.54 -6.57 26.80
C GLY A 60 0.60 -5.45 26.36
N ASP A 61 -0.23 -4.90 27.26
CA ASP A 61 -0.99 -3.68 27.02
C ASP A 61 -0.16 -2.45 27.42
N ILE A 62 -0.13 -1.40 26.59
CA ILE A 62 0.53 -0.14 26.95
C ILE A 62 -0.38 0.66 27.88
N ASP A 63 0.14 1.06 29.04
CA ASP A 63 -0.53 1.86 30.06
C ASP A 63 -0.22 3.34 29.93
N LEU A 64 -0.99 4.19 30.63
CA LEU A 64 -0.86 5.64 30.57
C LEU A 64 -0.77 6.28 31.95
N VAL A 65 0.25 7.12 32.15
CA VAL A 65 0.38 8.06 33.26
C VAL A 65 -0.01 9.45 32.79
N CYS A 66 -0.77 10.15 33.61
CA CYS A 66 -1.15 11.55 33.41
C CYS A 66 -0.72 12.37 34.63
N VAL A 67 0.31 13.20 34.46
CA VAL A 67 0.69 14.19 35.48
C VAL A 67 -0.10 15.47 35.28
N ARG A 68 -0.45 16.13 36.39
CA ARG A 68 -1.45 17.19 36.37
C ARG A 68 -1.06 18.37 37.24
N LYS A 69 -1.45 19.56 36.78
CA LYS A 69 -1.36 20.82 37.54
C LYS A 69 -2.51 21.75 37.19
N GLN A 70 -2.71 22.80 37.99
CA GLN A 70 -3.61 23.87 37.56
C GLN A 70 -3.09 24.45 36.23
N PRO A 71 -3.98 24.69 35.24
CA PRO A 71 -3.54 25.15 33.93
C PRO A 71 -2.71 26.42 33.94
N PHE A 72 -1.86 26.52 32.92
CA PHE A 72 -0.97 27.64 32.63
C PHE A 72 0.11 27.81 33.70
N THR A 73 0.93 28.84 33.55
CA THR A 73 1.97 29.23 34.51
C THR A 73 1.36 29.64 35.88
N THR A 74 1.05 28.65 36.71
CA THR A 74 0.43 28.81 38.04
C THR A 74 1.00 27.82 39.06
N ALA A 75 1.04 28.23 40.33
CA ALA A 75 1.51 27.39 41.44
C ALA A 75 0.47 26.36 41.93
N GLY A 76 -0.68 26.24 41.26
CA GLY A 76 -1.77 25.37 41.70
C GLY A 76 -1.49 23.89 41.45
N LYS A 77 -1.65 23.07 42.49
CA LYS A 77 -1.30 21.65 42.49
C LYS A 77 -2.52 20.76 42.22
N ARG A 78 -2.29 19.58 41.64
CA ARG A 78 -3.31 18.54 41.38
C ARG A 78 -2.74 17.16 41.65
N VAL A 79 -3.65 16.19 41.79
CA VAL A 79 -3.30 14.78 41.88
C VAL A 79 -3.07 14.24 40.48
N ASN A 80 -2.12 13.32 40.33
CA ASN A 80 -1.82 12.62 39.08
C ASN A 80 -2.73 11.39 38.93
N VAL A 81 -2.71 10.77 37.75
CA VAL A 81 -3.54 9.61 37.41
C VAL A 81 -2.69 8.52 36.76
N LEU A 82 -2.91 7.27 37.18
CA LEU A 82 -2.44 6.07 36.50
C LEU A 82 -3.65 5.37 35.87
N LEU A 83 -3.67 5.31 34.54
CA LEU A 83 -4.65 4.60 33.74
C LEU A 83 -4.01 3.31 33.22
N MET A 84 -4.36 2.17 33.79
CA MET A 84 -3.92 0.87 33.29
C MET A 84 -4.78 0.47 32.10
N ASN A 85 -4.17 -0.06 31.06
CA ASN A 85 -4.89 -0.54 29.89
C ASN A 85 -5.32 -1.99 30.11
N GLU A 86 -6.59 -2.21 30.38
CA GLU A 86 -7.12 -3.54 30.68
C GLU A 86 -7.87 -4.09 29.46
N GLY A 87 -7.16 -4.70 28.51
CA GLY A 87 -7.75 -5.27 27.29
C GLY A 87 -8.32 -4.19 26.36
N GLY A 88 -7.58 -3.10 26.21
CA GLY A 88 -7.98 -1.92 25.45
C GLY A 88 -8.91 -0.97 26.19
N VAL A 89 -8.97 -0.99 27.51
CA VAL A 89 -9.77 -0.04 28.31
C VAL A 89 -8.89 0.64 29.34
N LEU A 90 -8.61 1.92 29.13
CA LEU A 90 -7.83 2.77 30.03
C LEU A 90 -8.61 3.02 31.30
N THR A 91 -8.19 2.39 32.39
CA THR A 91 -8.91 2.35 33.65
C THR A 91 -8.07 2.93 34.78
N ASP A 92 -8.64 3.89 35.52
CA ASP A 92 -7.98 4.49 36.68
C ASP A 92 -7.70 3.44 37.76
N ARG A 93 -6.41 3.24 38.03
CA ARG A 93 -5.87 2.37 39.08
C ARG A 93 -4.96 3.12 40.05
N THR A 94 -5.00 4.45 40.03
CA THR A 94 -4.16 5.30 40.87
C THR A 94 -4.21 4.89 42.34
N GLN A 95 -5.41 4.73 42.89
CA GLN A 95 -5.62 4.37 44.29
C GLN A 95 -5.05 2.99 44.67
N MET A 96 -4.93 2.09 43.70
CA MET A 96 -4.47 0.71 43.91
C MET A 96 -2.95 0.61 43.78
N TYR A 97 -2.38 1.28 42.78
CA TYR A 97 -1.01 1.03 42.34
C TYR A 97 -0.08 2.25 42.38
N ALA A 98 -0.54 3.45 42.73
CA ALA A 98 0.32 4.65 42.67
C ALA A 98 0.29 5.51 43.95
N VAL A 99 -0.06 4.93 45.10
CA VAL A 99 -0.19 5.65 46.38
C VAL A 99 0.94 5.39 47.37
N ALA A 100 1.86 4.47 47.07
CA ALA A 100 2.94 4.14 48.00
C ALA A 100 4.00 5.25 48.04
N SER A 101 4.54 5.52 49.22
CA SER A 101 5.54 6.55 49.45
C SER A 101 6.43 6.21 50.64
N ASP A 102 7.72 6.57 50.59
CA ASP A 102 8.64 6.49 51.73
C ASP A 102 8.55 7.71 52.68
N ILE A 103 7.79 8.75 52.31
CA ILE A 103 7.54 9.94 53.12
C ILE A 103 6.24 9.80 53.93
N PRO A 104 6.30 9.93 55.27
CA PRO A 104 5.09 9.88 56.10
C PRO A 104 4.07 10.96 55.75
N GLY A 105 2.84 10.55 55.43
CA GLY A 105 1.72 11.44 55.09
C GLY A 105 1.64 11.83 53.62
N ASP A 106 2.57 11.34 52.80
CA ASP A 106 2.53 11.41 51.36
C ASP A 106 1.77 10.18 50.80
N GLU A 107 0.96 10.41 49.79
CA GLU A 107 0.07 9.44 49.13
C GLU A 107 0.44 9.21 47.66
N GLY A 108 1.73 9.33 47.29
CA GLY A 108 2.21 9.12 45.93
C GLY A 108 1.51 10.06 44.94
N PHE A 109 0.90 9.52 43.89
CA PHE A 109 0.14 10.27 42.88
C PHE A 109 -1.05 11.05 43.45
N LEU A 110 -1.60 10.62 44.59
CA LEU A 110 -2.71 11.32 45.25
C LEU A 110 -2.25 12.50 46.12
N THR A 111 -0.94 12.70 46.27
CA THR A 111 -0.42 13.95 46.85
C THR A 111 -0.44 15.05 45.81
N PRO A 112 -1.13 16.19 46.04
CA PRO A 112 -1.15 17.24 45.05
C PRO A 112 0.25 17.84 44.81
N THR A 113 0.72 17.73 43.57
CA THR A 113 2.00 18.25 43.06
C THR A 113 1.75 19.27 41.94
N ASN A 114 2.79 20.00 41.54
CA ASN A 114 2.77 20.87 40.36
C ASN A 114 3.61 20.22 39.27
N ASP A 115 3.32 18.95 39.00
CA ASP A 115 4.05 18.17 38.01
C ASP A 115 3.64 18.66 36.62
N ARG A 116 4.63 19.01 35.82
CA ARG A 116 4.46 19.61 34.50
C ARG A 116 4.80 18.67 33.36
N ASP A 117 5.75 17.78 33.58
CA ASP A 117 6.23 16.81 32.60
C ASP A 117 6.59 15.49 33.33
N VAL A 118 6.63 14.39 32.60
CA VAL A 118 6.94 13.06 33.10
C VAL A 118 7.62 12.22 32.03
N VAL A 119 8.65 11.47 32.42
CA VAL A 119 9.27 10.45 31.56
C VAL A 119 9.14 9.07 32.20
N ALA A 120 8.88 8.06 31.36
CA ALA A 120 8.87 6.65 31.72
C ALA A 120 10.22 6.03 31.33
N VAL A 121 10.97 5.52 32.32
CA VAL A 121 12.35 5.04 32.13
C VAL A 121 12.74 4.10 33.27
N ASP A 122 13.51 3.04 32.99
CA ASP A 122 14.12 2.22 34.04
C ASP A 122 15.33 2.97 34.62
N VAL A 123 15.23 3.42 35.89
CA VAL A 123 16.32 4.18 36.53
C VAL A 123 17.20 3.33 37.43
N ASN A 124 16.82 2.08 37.72
CA ASN A 124 17.50 1.26 38.72
C ASN A 124 18.02 -0.07 38.14
N ASN A 125 17.90 -0.26 36.82
CA ASN A 125 18.33 -1.41 36.07
C ASN A 125 17.70 -2.74 36.52
N ASP A 126 16.46 -2.70 37.01
CA ASP A 126 15.67 -3.88 37.37
C ASP A 126 14.73 -4.36 36.26
N THR A 127 14.78 -3.71 35.09
CA THR A 127 13.98 -3.91 33.87
C THR A 127 12.53 -3.45 33.97
N TRP A 128 12.07 -2.95 35.11
CA TRP A 128 10.75 -2.35 35.24
C TRP A 128 10.84 -0.86 34.93
N ILE A 129 9.85 -0.37 34.19
CA ILE A 129 9.82 1.04 33.80
C ILE A 129 9.34 1.86 35.00
N ASP A 130 10.20 2.76 35.49
CA ASP A 130 9.94 3.73 36.55
C ASP A 130 9.41 5.06 35.95
N LEU A 131 9.07 6.02 36.82
CA LEU A 131 8.61 7.34 36.40
C LEU A 131 9.40 8.45 37.08
N VAL A 132 9.76 9.48 36.31
CA VAL A 132 10.40 10.70 36.82
C VAL A 132 9.58 11.91 36.41
N THR A 133 9.17 12.74 37.38
CA THR A 133 8.37 13.95 37.11
C THR A 133 9.22 15.22 37.14
N ALA A 134 8.94 16.17 36.25
CA ALA A 134 9.37 17.55 36.38
C ALA A 134 8.33 18.33 37.18
N VAL A 135 8.77 19.12 38.16
CA VAL A 135 7.89 19.94 39.01
C VAL A 135 8.23 21.41 38.85
N THR A 136 7.22 22.28 38.94
CA THR A 136 7.42 23.73 38.79
C THR A 136 6.72 24.60 39.84
N LEU A 137 7.20 25.82 40.02
CA LEU A 137 6.57 26.87 40.87
C LEU A 137 6.28 26.44 42.32
N THR A 138 7.24 25.78 42.97
CA THR A 138 7.08 25.14 44.30
C THR A 138 7.95 25.76 45.40
N ASP A 139 8.36 27.01 45.24
CA ASP A 139 9.14 27.76 46.23
C ASP A 139 8.52 27.68 47.64
N ASN A 140 9.37 27.48 48.65
CA ASN A 140 9.03 27.31 50.07
C ASN A 140 8.21 26.05 50.42
N GLN A 141 8.03 25.10 49.50
CA GLN A 141 7.47 23.79 49.83
C GLN A 141 8.55 22.85 50.39
N ALA A 142 8.13 21.84 51.15
CA ALA A 142 9.03 20.78 51.59
C ALA A 142 9.62 20.03 50.38
N LYS A 143 10.84 19.50 50.50
CA LYS A 143 11.60 18.85 49.41
C LYS A 143 10.74 17.90 48.58
N HIS A 144 10.02 17.00 49.24
CA HIS A 144 9.20 16.00 48.58
C HIS A 144 8.09 16.58 47.68
N LEU A 145 7.73 17.86 47.84
CA LEU A 145 6.78 18.57 46.98
C LEU A 145 7.45 19.59 46.08
N SER A 146 8.68 20.02 46.38
CA SER A 146 9.35 21.09 45.65
C SER A 146 10.30 20.61 44.58
N HIS A 147 10.73 19.36 44.63
CA HIS A 147 11.70 18.79 43.70
C HIS A 147 11.06 17.69 42.83
N PRO A 148 11.68 17.36 41.68
CA PRO A 148 11.32 16.18 40.90
C PRO A 148 11.07 14.94 41.75
N ARG A 149 10.13 14.12 41.34
CA ARG A 149 9.81 12.86 42.03
C ARG A 149 10.23 11.68 41.17
N VAL A 150 10.75 10.65 41.83
CA VAL A 150 11.04 9.35 41.20
C VAL A 150 10.12 8.32 41.84
N TYR A 151 9.30 7.68 41.00
CA TYR A 151 8.39 6.63 41.39
C TYR A 151 8.93 5.30 40.87
N ILE A 152 9.31 4.43 41.79
CA ILE A 152 9.88 3.13 41.48
C ILE A 152 8.78 2.11 41.29
N ASN A 153 8.82 1.46 40.15
CA ASN A 153 8.02 0.30 39.85
C ASN A 153 8.52 -0.87 40.70
N LEU A 154 7.69 -1.33 41.61
CA LEU A 154 8.07 -2.39 42.55
C LEU A 154 8.05 -3.79 41.91
N GLY A 155 7.69 -3.87 40.62
CA GLY A 155 7.56 -5.11 39.88
C GLY A 155 6.53 -6.05 40.48
N ASN A 156 6.74 -7.34 40.27
CA ASN A 156 5.85 -8.39 40.77
C ASN A 156 6.28 -8.90 42.15
N ASP A 157 5.30 -9.17 43.01
CA ASP A 157 5.53 -9.92 44.24
C ASP A 157 5.91 -11.39 43.96
N GLY A 158 6.23 -12.15 45.00
CA GLY A 158 6.58 -13.58 44.86
C GLY A 158 5.45 -14.47 44.33
N GLY A 159 4.22 -13.94 44.21
CA GLY A 159 3.06 -14.59 43.59
C GLY A 159 2.79 -14.15 42.16
N GLY A 160 3.56 -13.21 41.61
CA GLY A 160 3.37 -12.67 40.26
C GLY A 160 2.38 -11.52 40.18
N ASN A 161 1.94 -10.95 41.31
CA ASN A 161 1.05 -9.78 41.28
C ASN A 161 1.87 -8.49 41.20
N TRP A 162 1.55 -7.63 40.24
CA TRP A 162 2.19 -6.33 40.11
C TRP A 162 1.90 -5.45 41.32
N GLN A 163 2.94 -4.82 41.85
CA GLN A 163 2.90 -4.08 43.10
C GLN A 163 2.73 -2.57 42.91
N GLY A 164 2.77 -2.08 41.67
CA GLY A 164 2.65 -0.68 41.34
C GLY A 164 3.89 0.15 41.67
N PHE A 165 3.69 1.45 41.74
CA PHE A 165 4.70 2.48 41.95
C PHE A 165 4.80 2.93 43.42
N ARG A 166 6.03 3.17 43.86
CA ARG A 166 6.35 3.82 45.13
C ARG A 166 7.20 5.07 44.90
N TYR A 167 6.75 6.20 45.41
CA TYR A 167 7.56 7.41 45.47
C TYR A 167 8.71 7.26 46.50
N GLU A 168 9.93 7.62 46.08
CA GLU A 168 11.12 7.60 46.93
C GLU A 168 11.85 8.95 46.90
N ASP A 169 11.76 9.73 47.99
CA ASP A 169 12.26 11.11 48.02
C ASP A 169 13.79 11.17 47.89
N ALA A 170 14.53 10.22 48.45
CA ALA A 170 15.99 10.28 48.51
C ALA A 170 16.69 10.16 47.14
N ARG A 171 15.96 9.76 46.10
CA ARG A 171 16.49 9.57 44.74
C ARG A 171 16.90 10.87 44.07
N ILE A 172 16.17 11.95 44.32
CA ILE A 172 16.52 13.28 43.84
C ILE A 172 17.22 14.05 44.98
N PRO A 173 18.41 14.63 44.73
CA PRO A 173 19.13 15.37 45.75
C PRO A 173 18.37 16.65 46.10
N GLN A 174 18.50 17.11 47.34
CA GLN A 174 18.03 18.45 47.68
C GLN A 174 18.92 19.49 46.99
N MET A 175 18.41 20.17 45.97
CA MET A 175 19.19 21.12 45.20
C MET A 175 19.27 22.48 45.90
N HIS A 176 18.24 22.85 46.67
CA HIS A 176 18.22 24.07 47.47
C HIS A 176 17.32 23.96 48.72
N PRO A 177 17.62 24.67 49.84
CA PRO A 177 16.83 24.59 51.07
C PRO A 177 15.39 25.14 51.00
N THR A 178 15.16 26.21 50.22
CA THR A 178 13.86 26.90 50.16
C THR A 178 13.33 27.15 48.75
N ALA A 179 14.19 27.45 47.78
CA ALA A 179 13.83 27.44 46.36
C ALA A 179 13.44 26.04 45.88
N GLY A 180 12.31 25.95 45.19
CA GLY A 180 11.94 24.77 44.41
C GLY A 180 12.38 24.95 42.97
N PRO A 181 12.98 23.95 42.30
CA PRO A 181 13.20 24.01 40.86
C PRO A 181 11.91 24.31 40.10
N ARG A 182 12.05 25.00 38.97
CA ARG A 182 10.93 25.34 38.07
C ARG A 182 11.04 24.53 36.79
N PHE A 183 11.24 23.22 36.92
CA PHE A 183 11.47 22.39 35.75
C PHE A 183 10.19 22.19 34.96
N CYS A 184 10.34 22.33 33.64
CA CYS A 184 9.23 22.29 32.69
C CYS A 184 9.42 21.26 31.59
N SER A 185 10.57 20.58 31.58
CA SER A 185 10.83 19.40 30.79
C SER A 185 11.76 18.45 31.54
N VAL A 186 11.66 17.16 31.24
CA VAL A 186 12.60 16.11 31.67
C VAL A 186 12.94 15.17 30.52
N ALA A 187 14.23 14.90 30.31
CA ALA A 187 14.72 13.86 29.41
C ALA A 187 15.52 12.82 30.18
N ALA A 188 15.49 11.56 29.73
CA ALA A 188 16.26 10.48 30.30
C ALA A 188 17.08 9.74 29.24
N GLY A 189 18.32 9.36 29.56
CA GLY A 189 19.21 8.64 28.64
C GLY A 189 20.59 8.38 29.22
N ASP A 190 21.27 7.36 28.71
CA ASP A 190 22.66 7.01 29.11
C ASP A 190 23.67 7.90 28.37
N ILE A 191 24.01 9.02 28.98
CA ILE A 191 24.84 10.06 28.36
C ILE A 191 26.34 9.75 28.40
N ASP A 192 26.78 8.79 29.22
CA ASP A 192 28.19 8.42 29.36
C ASP A 192 28.51 6.95 29.07
N ASP A 193 27.53 6.18 28.59
CA ASP A 193 27.63 4.79 28.15
C ASP A 193 28.06 3.85 29.30
N ASP A 194 27.58 4.15 30.51
CA ASP A 194 27.84 3.35 31.72
C ASP A 194 26.73 2.33 32.04
N GLY A 195 25.62 2.38 31.28
CA GLY A 195 24.46 1.51 31.38
C GLY A 195 23.35 2.05 32.28
N ASP A 196 23.51 3.24 32.85
CA ASP A 196 22.54 3.84 33.76
C ASP A 196 21.86 5.05 33.10
N MET A 197 20.53 5.18 33.28
CA MET A 197 19.79 6.30 32.70
C MET A 197 19.98 7.58 33.53
N ASP A 198 20.60 8.60 32.93
CA ASP A 198 20.78 9.93 33.49
C ASP A 198 19.60 10.86 33.15
N LEU A 199 19.50 12.00 33.84
CA LEU A 199 18.40 12.94 33.66
C LEU A 199 18.87 14.33 33.25
N TYR A 200 18.13 14.97 32.34
CA TYR A 200 18.24 16.38 32.00
C TYR A 200 16.93 17.10 32.31
N PHE A 201 16.99 18.26 32.95
CA PHE A 201 15.82 19.09 33.25
C PHE A 201 15.95 20.48 32.62
N GLY A 202 14.89 20.92 31.93
CA GLY A 202 14.75 22.30 31.44
C GLY A 202 14.15 23.24 32.49
N ASP A 203 14.80 24.36 32.81
CA ASP A 203 14.34 25.31 33.82
C ASP A 203 13.51 26.46 33.25
N TYR A 204 12.63 27.00 34.08
CA TYR A 204 11.80 28.17 33.81
C TYR A 204 12.17 29.35 34.71
N ASP A 205 12.98 30.26 34.17
CA ASP A 205 13.35 31.56 34.72
C ASP A 205 12.59 32.72 34.03
N SER A 206 11.39 33.03 34.55
CA SER A 206 10.62 34.23 34.16
C SER A 206 10.82 35.43 35.08
N GLY A 207 11.74 35.34 36.05
CA GLY A 207 12.07 36.44 36.96
C GLY A 207 11.01 36.86 37.99
N GLY A 208 11.39 37.85 38.80
CA GLY A 208 10.56 38.61 39.75
C GLY A 208 10.34 38.00 41.14
N ALA A 209 9.98 36.71 41.23
CA ALA A 209 9.58 36.05 42.48
C ALA A 209 10.29 34.72 42.78
N GLN A 210 11.13 34.22 41.86
CA GLN A 210 11.93 33.01 42.06
C GLN A 210 13.01 33.22 43.10
N ILE A 211 13.18 32.26 44.01
CA ILE A 211 14.18 32.34 45.09
C ILE A 211 15.59 32.05 44.55
N PHE A 212 15.69 31.10 43.61
CA PHE A 212 16.94 30.67 43.00
C PHE A 212 16.68 30.23 41.56
N ASP A 213 17.42 30.79 40.62
CA ASP A 213 17.45 30.38 39.22
C ASP A 213 18.34 29.12 39.11
N PHE A 214 17.73 28.01 38.70
CA PHE A 214 18.48 26.77 38.56
C PHE A 214 19.18 26.70 37.21
N ASN A 215 18.70 27.35 36.16
CA ASN A 215 19.06 26.99 34.79
C ASN A 215 18.88 25.47 34.57
N ASN A 216 19.21 24.98 33.38
CA ASN A 216 19.07 23.56 33.09
C ASN A 216 19.99 22.71 33.96
N ARG A 217 19.53 21.50 34.31
CA ARG A 217 20.27 20.59 35.19
C ARG A 217 20.51 19.24 34.55
N VAL A 218 21.71 18.69 34.78
CA VAL A 218 22.06 17.31 34.47
C VAL A 218 22.33 16.55 35.76
N LEU A 219 21.57 15.48 35.95
CA LEU A 219 21.61 14.62 37.13
C LEU A 219 22.12 13.25 36.71
N LYS A 220 23.27 12.85 37.26
CA LYS A 220 23.85 11.54 37.02
C LYS A 220 23.35 10.49 37.99
N ASN A 221 22.98 9.34 37.45
CA ASN A 221 22.57 8.15 38.16
C ASN A 221 23.80 7.41 38.73
N ASP A 222 23.61 6.65 39.82
CA ASP A 222 24.64 5.80 40.43
C ASP A 222 24.42 4.30 40.13
N GLY A 223 23.53 4.02 39.18
CA GLY A 223 23.08 2.69 38.77
C GLY A 223 22.03 2.04 39.65
N ASN A 224 21.56 2.74 40.69
CA ASN A 224 20.45 2.27 41.52
C ASN A 224 19.29 3.27 41.54
N GLY A 225 19.32 4.26 40.65
CA GLY A 225 18.33 5.33 40.53
C GLY A 225 18.46 6.39 41.62
N PHE A 226 19.67 6.60 42.16
CA PHE A 226 19.99 7.74 43.02
C PHE A 226 20.82 8.75 42.24
N PHE A 227 20.33 9.98 42.19
CA PHE A 227 20.89 11.00 41.30
C PHE A 227 21.78 12.01 42.04
N THR A 228 22.80 12.49 41.34
CA THR A 228 23.65 13.61 41.78
C THR A 228 23.69 14.70 40.71
N ASP A 229 23.50 15.97 41.09
CA ASP A 229 23.69 17.09 40.18
C ASP A 229 25.17 17.18 39.74
N GLN A 230 25.42 16.92 38.45
CA GLN A 230 26.74 16.99 37.81
C GLN A 230 26.77 18.04 36.70
N THR A 231 25.82 18.98 36.70
CA THR A 231 25.63 19.99 35.64
C THR A 231 26.94 20.70 35.28
N ASN A 232 27.69 21.18 36.29
CA ASN A 232 28.92 21.95 36.07
C ASN A 232 30.11 21.13 35.55
N SER A 233 30.10 19.81 35.73
CA SER A 233 31.11 18.91 35.18
C SER A 233 30.74 18.38 33.80
N VAL A 234 29.45 18.27 33.51
CA VAL A 234 28.91 17.73 32.26
C VAL A 234 28.73 18.81 31.19
N LEU A 235 28.13 19.95 31.54
CA LEU A 235 27.89 21.09 30.65
C LEU A 235 28.99 22.14 30.82
N THR A 236 29.99 22.12 29.93
CA THR A 236 31.25 22.84 30.11
C THR A 236 31.20 24.36 29.91
N THR A 237 30.08 24.89 29.39
CA THR A 237 29.88 26.34 29.21
C THR A 237 28.55 26.79 29.80
N PHE A 238 28.45 28.07 30.20
CA PHE A 238 27.21 28.63 30.75
C PHE A 238 26.07 28.59 29.73
N GLN A 239 26.34 28.81 28.44
CA GLN A 239 25.28 28.81 27.40
C GLN A 239 24.55 27.46 27.28
N MET A 240 25.24 26.35 27.54
CA MET A 240 24.63 25.02 27.55
C MET A 240 23.60 24.89 28.68
N GLN A 241 23.89 25.51 29.83
CA GLN A 241 23.05 25.49 31.03
C GLN A 241 21.90 26.51 30.92
N GLU A 242 22.18 27.69 30.36
CA GLU A 242 21.29 28.85 30.34
C GLU A 242 19.89 28.53 29.82
N SER A 243 18.85 28.91 30.57
CA SER A 243 17.45 28.76 30.14
C SER A 243 16.58 29.84 30.76
N ALA A 244 15.84 30.55 29.91
CA ALA A 244 14.75 31.40 30.38
C ALA A 244 13.45 30.60 30.51
N PHE A 245 13.18 29.72 29.55
CA PHE A 245 12.02 28.83 29.62
C PHE A 245 12.25 27.58 28.77
N GLY A 246 12.76 26.52 29.41
CA GLY A 246 12.98 25.22 28.78
C GLY A 246 11.78 24.30 28.94
N ALA A 247 10.86 24.36 27.98
CA ALA A 247 9.66 23.52 27.95
C ALA A 247 9.89 22.18 27.24
N ALA A 248 11.02 21.99 26.54
CA ALA A 248 11.36 20.74 25.88
C ALA A 248 12.87 20.45 25.91
N SER A 249 13.21 19.17 26.13
CA SER A 249 14.57 18.65 26.04
C SER A 249 14.58 17.18 25.63
N PHE A 250 15.56 16.76 24.82
CA PHE A 250 15.71 15.39 24.33
C PHE A 250 17.17 14.97 24.34
N PHE A 251 17.42 13.68 24.59
CA PHE A 251 18.69 13.03 24.30
C PHE A 251 18.61 12.30 22.97
N GLU A 252 19.44 12.69 22.00
CA GLU A 252 19.52 12.04 20.67
C GLU A 252 20.93 12.22 20.10
N ASP A 253 21.46 11.22 19.40
CA ASP A 253 22.74 11.32 18.69
C ASP A 253 22.54 12.06 17.35
N MET A 254 22.60 13.41 17.40
CA MET A 254 22.22 14.28 16.28
C MET A 254 23.23 14.23 15.14
N ASN A 255 24.51 13.98 15.44
CA ASN A 255 25.60 13.91 14.48
C ASN A 255 25.99 12.47 14.11
N ARG A 256 25.33 11.45 14.65
CA ARG A 256 25.61 10.01 14.43
C ARG A 256 27.06 9.63 14.79
N ASP A 257 27.59 10.17 15.89
CA ASP A 257 28.93 9.88 16.38
C ASP A 257 28.99 8.82 17.49
N GLY A 258 27.83 8.33 17.93
CA GLY A 258 27.65 7.32 18.95
C GLY A 258 27.57 7.86 20.39
N ALA A 259 27.49 9.17 20.58
CA ALA A 259 27.21 9.80 21.88
C ALA A 259 25.87 10.55 21.86
N LEU A 260 25.09 10.46 22.94
CA LEU A 260 23.81 11.15 23.04
C LEU A 260 24.03 12.65 23.26
N ASP A 261 23.57 13.47 22.32
CA ASP A 261 23.55 14.93 22.41
C ASP A 261 22.32 15.40 23.19
N VAL A 262 22.32 16.66 23.64
CA VAL A 262 21.11 17.29 24.19
C VAL A 262 20.54 18.27 23.18
N VAL A 263 19.32 18.00 22.73
CA VAL A 263 18.49 19.01 22.07
C VAL A 263 17.70 19.74 23.14
N LYS A 264 17.83 21.06 23.21
CA LYS A 264 17.16 21.92 24.19
C LYS A 264 16.50 23.10 23.52
N GLN A 265 15.43 23.58 24.14
CA GLN A 265 14.75 24.81 23.76
C GLN A 265 14.80 25.81 24.94
N THR A 266 14.75 27.12 24.64
CA THR A 266 14.51 28.20 25.61
C THR A 266 13.62 29.30 24.99
N ALA A 267 12.57 29.73 25.70
CA ALA A 267 11.53 30.67 25.26
C ALA A 267 11.36 31.90 26.16
N LEU A 268 10.29 32.67 25.88
CA LEU A 268 9.72 33.78 26.65
C LEU A 268 10.59 35.03 26.79
N ASN A 269 11.82 34.89 27.30
CA ASN A 269 12.79 35.97 27.45
C ASN A 269 14.09 35.61 26.71
N PRO A 270 14.84 36.60 26.18
CA PRO A 270 16.14 36.33 25.59
C PRO A 270 17.11 35.66 26.59
N PRO A 271 17.91 34.68 26.15
CA PRO A 271 17.98 34.18 24.77
C PRO A 271 16.82 33.21 24.43
N GLN A 272 16.27 33.35 23.21
CA GLN A 272 15.24 32.47 22.66
C GLN A 272 15.85 31.67 21.51
N HIS A 273 15.81 30.34 21.59
CA HIS A 273 16.34 29.45 20.55
C HIS A 273 16.11 27.96 20.85
N VAL A 274 16.25 27.15 19.78
CA VAL A 274 16.57 25.72 19.88
C VAL A 274 18.06 25.53 19.66
N ALA A 275 18.71 24.73 20.51
CA ALA A 275 20.14 24.43 20.40
C ALA A 275 20.45 22.95 20.68
N VAL A 276 21.60 22.52 20.15
CA VAL A 276 22.20 21.21 20.41
C VAL A 276 23.47 21.40 21.24
N ASN A 277 23.52 20.76 22.41
CA ASN A 277 24.76 20.53 23.13
C ASN A 277 25.32 19.19 22.64
N TYR A 278 26.46 19.20 21.93
CA TYR A 278 27.06 17.97 21.46
C TYR A 278 27.91 17.32 22.55
N ASN A 279 27.69 16.03 22.74
CA ASN A 279 28.46 15.19 23.64
C ASN A 279 29.79 14.80 22.99
N ASN A 280 30.78 14.47 23.79
CA ASN A 280 32.08 14.09 23.27
C ASN A 280 32.16 12.57 23.10
N PRO A 281 32.25 12.02 21.87
CA PRO A 281 32.27 10.57 21.67
C PRO A 281 33.52 9.89 22.24
N THR A 282 34.57 10.65 22.52
CA THR A 282 35.81 10.13 23.17
C THR A 282 35.82 10.28 24.69
N ASN A 283 34.87 11.03 25.24
CA ASN A 283 34.73 11.26 26.67
C ASN A 283 33.25 11.55 26.96
N LYS A 284 32.40 10.54 26.76
CA LYS A 284 30.95 10.66 26.87
C LYS A 284 30.57 11.18 28.26
N GLY A 285 29.51 11.98 28.32
CA GLY A 285 29.10 12.73 29.52
C GLY A 285 29.88 14.03 29.72
N ALA A 286 30.65 14.49 28.73
CA ALA A 286 31.32 15.80 28.75
C ALA A 286 31.02 16.58 27.47
N TYR A 287 29.97 17.39 27.53
CA TYR A 287 29.49 18.21 26.42
C TYR A 287 30.44 19.38 26.18
N ASN A 288 30.94 19.52 24.97
CA ASN A 288 32.03 20.46 24.65
C ASN A 288 31.73 21.36 23.44
N GLN A 289 30.60 21.17 22.76
CA GLN A 289 30.19 22.01 21.65
C GLN A 289 28.73 22.43 21.76
N TYR A 290 28.45 23.64 21.30
CA TYR A 290 27.14 24.28 21.40
C TYR A 290 26.76 24.85 20.05
N GLN A 291 25.60 24.46 19.53
CA GLN A 291 25.07 24.97 18.28
C GLN A 291 23.66 25.47 18.47
N VAL A 292 23.45 26.77 18.22
CA VAL A 292 22.11 27.33 18.06
C VAL A 292 21.63 27.01 16.64
N VAL A 293 20.46 26.37 16.53
CA VAL A 293 19.87 25.94 15.25
C VAL A 293 18.76 26.88 14.82
N ASP A 294 17.86 27.23 15.73
CA ASP A 294 16.76 28.14 15.48
C ASP A 294 16.82 29.32 16.48
N THR A 295 16.51 30.53 16.03
CA THR A 295 16.53 31.77 16.82
C THR A 295 15.22 32.55 16.73
N ALA A 296 14.12 31.91 16.34
CA ALA A 296 12.79 32.51 16.32
C ALA A 296 12.24 32.67 17.76
N ALA A 297 10.98 32.33 18.00
CA ALA A 297 10.35 32.31 19.31
C ALA A 297 9.85 30.89 19.62
N PRO A 298 10.75 29.89 19.73
CA PRO A 298 10.35 28.50 19.89
C PRO A 298 9.82 28.25 21.29
N TYR A 299 8.68 27.58 21.42
CA TYR A 299 8.15 27.09 22.70
C TYR A 299 8.49 25.63 22.96
N PHE A 300 8.37 24.75 21.95
CA PHE A 300 8.64 23.32 22.07
C PHE A 300 9.50 22.81 20.92
N VAL A 301 10.25 21.73 21.14
CA VAL A 301 10.98 21.00 20.09
C VAL A 301 10.77 19.50 20.28
N THR A 302 10.67 18.73 19.20
CA THR A 302 10.74 17.26 19.25
C THR A 302 11.66 16.76 18.14
N VAL A 303 12.17 15.54 18.29
CA VAL A 303 13.23 14.97 17.44
C VAL A 303 12.76 13.65 16.84
N GLY A 304 13.03 13.43 15.55
CA GLY A 304 12.65 12.20 14.85
C GLY A 304 12.94 12.27 13.36
N ASP A 305 12.94 11.13 12.67
CA ASP A 305 13.22 11.08 11.21
C ASP A 305 11.95 11.42 10.41
N LEU A 306 11.98 12.52 9.66
CA LEU A 306 10.85 12.97 8.83
C LEU A 306 11.03 12.62 7.36
N ASN A 307 12.19 12.08 6.97
CA ASN A 307 12.58 11.95 5.58
C ASN A 307 13.13 10.56 5.20
N ASN A 308 13.11 9.63 6.15
CA ASN A 308 13.55 8.24 6.02
C ASN A 308 15.02 8.09 5.58
N ASP A 309 15.87 9.05 5.95
CA ASP A 309 17.32 8.95 5.76
C ASP A 309 18.03 8.39 7.00
N ASN A 310 17.26 8.00 8.02
CA ASN A 310 17.74 7.51 9.31
C ASN A 310 18.60 8.55 10.03
N LEU A 311 18.27 9.83 9.90
CA LEU A 311 18.84 10.92 10.67
C LEU A 311 17.76 11.60 11.52
N PRO A 312 18.11 12.08 12.72
CA PRO A 312 17.17 12.82 13.54
C PRO A 312 16.99 14.24 12.97
N ASP A 313 15.77 14.53 12.52
CA ASP A 313 15.26 15.85 12.17
C ASP A 313 14.61 16.49 13.41
N MET A 314 14.16 17.74 13.31
CA MET A 314 13.47 18.43 14.41
C MET A 314 12.16 19.07 13.95
N VAL A 315 11.13 19.00 14.79
CA VAL A 315 9.92 19.83 14.68
C VAL A 315 9.94 20.86 15.80
N VAL A 316 9.63 22.11 15.47
CA VAL A 316 9.64 23.23 16.41
C VAL A 316 8.27 23.90 16.40
N ALA A 317 7.64 23.96 17.58
CA ALA A 317 6.50 24.83 17.81
C ALA A 317 7.00 26.24 18.12
N ASP A 318 6.44 27.25 17.45
CA ASP A 318 6.89 28.65 17.53
C ASP A 318 5.70 29.58 17.77
N ASP A 319 5.91 30.65 18.54
CA ASP A 319 4.87 31.65 18.82
C ASP A 319 4.33 32.31 17.54
N GLY A 320 5.17 32.40 16.49
CA GLY A 320 4.86 33.01 15.21
C GLY A 320 4.39 32.02 14.16
N ALA A 321 5.22 31.01 13.85
CA ALA A 321 4.88 29.97 12.88
C ALA A 321 5.71 28.70 13.08
N ASP A 322 5.02 27.58 13.26
CA ASP A 322 5.64 26.26 13.42
C ASP A 322 6.41 25.88 12.16
N HIS A 323 7.51 25.16 12.36
CA HIS A 323 8.39 24.75 11.28
C HIS A 323 9.20 23.51 11.67
N PHE A 324 9.93 22.95 10.71
CA PHE A 324 10.76 21.77 10.94
C PHE A 324 12.13 21.91 10.26
N TRP A 325 13.11 21.21 10.79
CA TRP A 325 14.51 21.26 10.38
C TRP A 325 14.97 19.88 9.94
N LEU A 326 15.34 19.75 8.67
CA LEU A 326 15.93 18.53 8.13
C LEU A 326 17.43 18.51 8.39
N ASN A 327 17.93 17.41 8.94
CA ASN A 327 19.34 17.13 9.21
C ASN A 327 20.06 16.74 7.90
N ASN A 328 21.11 17.48 7.53
CA ASN A 328 21.86 17.25 6.28
C ASN A 328 23.29 16.76 6.54
N GLY A 329 23.62 16.35 7.77
CA GLY A 329 24.99 16.01 8.18
C GLY A 329 25.94 17.23 8.23
N PRO A 330 27.26 17.04 8.34
CA PRO A 330 27.98 15.78 8.19
C PRO A 330 27.91 14.85 9.41
N PHE A 331 27.98 13.54 9.16
CA PHE A 331 27.95 12.47 10.17
C PHE A 331 29.33 12.20 10.78
N GLY A 332 29.38 11.89 12.08
CA GLY A 332 30.62 11.74 12.84
C GLY A 332 31.43 13.04 12.95
N GLY A 333 30.83 14.17 12.55
CA GLY A 333 31.37 15.51 12.65
C GLY A 333 31.04 16.14 14.00
N SER A 334 31.62 17.29 14.26
CA SER A 334 31.48 17.96 15.55
C SER A 334 30.15 18.76 15.69
N THR A 335 29.48 19.02 14.57
CA THR A 335 28.18 19.73 14.49
C THR A 335 27.48 19.37 13.18
N VAL A 336 26.15 19.45 13.15
CA VAL A 336 25.29 19.17 11.99
C VAL A 336 24.85 20.44 11.24
N SER A 337 24.59 20.32 9.93
CA SER A 337 23.92 21.35 9.12
C SER A 337 22.43 21.04 8.98
N PHE A 338 21.57 22.03 9.22
CA PHE A 338 20.12 21.89 9.11
C PHE A 338 19.53 22.74 7.99
N THR A 339 18.40 22.30 7.45
CA THR A 339 17.59 23.05 6.48
C THR A 339 16.18 23.22 7.03
N SER A 340 15.78 24.47 7.28
CA SER A 340 14.41 24.79 7.71
C SER A 340 13.41 24.62 6.57
N LYS A 341 12.22 24.13 6.93
CA LYS A 341 11.05 23.93 6.08
C LYS A 341 9.80 24.35 6.86
N ASN A 342 8.81 24.84 6.13
CA ASN A 342 7.51 25.20 6.71
C ASN A 342 6.52 24.07 6.52
N PHE A 343 5.55 23.96 7.44
CA PHE A 343 4.36 23.18 7.22
C PHE A 343 3.51 23.72 6.08
N SER A 344 2.74 22.84 5.45
CA SER A 344 1.81 23.20 4.39
C SER A 344 0.37 22.94 4.83
N TYR A 345 -0.54 23.79 4.37
CA TYR A 345 -1.94 23.76 4.78
C TYR A 345 -2.82 23.67 3.53
N GLN A 346 -3.71 22.69 3.48
CA GLN A 346 -4.71 22.63 2.40
C GLN A 346 -5.68 23.82 2.49
N THR A 347 -6.04 24.20 3.72
CA THR A 347 -6.89 25.35 4.04
C THR A 347 -6.45 25.96 5.37
N GLY A 348 -6.54 27.27 5.51
CA GLY A 348 -6.12 27.97 6.73
C GLY A 348 -4.61 28.19 6.78
N GLY A 349 -4.04 28.09 7.98
CA GLY A 349 -2.64 28.29 8.26
C GLY A 349 -2.36 27.96 9.73
N ASP A 350 -1.19 28.33 10.17
CA ASP A 350 -0.73 28.23 11.55
C ASP A 350 -1.55 29.13 12.49
N ASP A 351 -1.91 28.63 13.67
CA ASP A 351 -2.66 29.38 14.70
C ASP A 351 -1.74 30.11 15.71
N GLY A 352 -0.41 29.85 15.64
CA GLY A 352 0.65 30.35 16.51
C GLY A 352 0.56 29.82 17.94
N PHE A 353 1.68 29.84 18.67
CA PHE A 353 1.75 29.40 20.07
C PHE A 353 1.34 27.92 20.22
N GLY A 354 1.94 27.06 19.39
CA GLY A 354 1.88 25.62 19.55
C GLY A 354 2.49 25.19 20.88
N GLY A 355 1.95 24.11 21.44
CA GLY A 355 2.45 23.43 22.63
C GLY A 355 3.34 22.24 22.24
N ASP A 356 3.06 21.09 22.85
CA ASP A 356 3.84 19.88 22.67
C ASP A 356 3.77 19.31 21.24
N CYS A 357 4.88 18.78 20.75
CA CYS A 357 5.01 18.24 19.39
C CYS A 357 5.32 16.73 19.40
N TYR A 358 4.76 16.00 18.45
CA TYR A 358 4.95 14.54 18.32
C TYR A 358 5.23 14.14 16.88
N ILE A 359 6.03 13.09 16.72
CA ILE A 359 6.39 12.48 15.44
C ILE A 359 6.00 11.00 15.50
N ALA A 360 5.09 10.56 14.63
CA ALA A 360 4.61 9.18 14.59
C ALA A 360 4.00 8.84 13.22
N ASP A 361 4.24 7.64 12.69
CA ASP A 361 3.57 7.13 11.48
C ASP A 361 2.13 6.72 11.83
N LEU A 362 1.16 7.62 11.59
CA LEU A 362 -0.22 7.38 11.98
C LEU A 362 -0.95 6.48 11.00
N ASN A 363 -0.46 6.25 9.78
CA ASN A 363 -1.19 5.48 8.76
C ASN A 363 -0.46 4.21 8.32
N ASN A 364 0.65 3.88 8.98
CA ASN A 364 1.54 2.77 8.65
C ASN A 364 2.03 2.81 7.19
N ASP A 365 2.23 4.01 6.62
CA ASP A 365 2.76 4.17 5.26
C ASP A 365 4.30 4.26 5.22
N GLY A 366 4.94 4.13 6.39
CA GLY A 366 6.38 4.14 6.59
C GLY A 366 6.96 5.54 6.72
N TRP A 367 6.14 6.59 6.76
CA TRP A 367 6.58 7.97 6.91
C TRP A 367 6.00 8.58 8.19
N ASN A 368 6.86 9.11 9.05
CA ASN A 368 6.37 9.74 10.26
C ASN A 368 5.58 11.02 9.95
N ASP A 369 4.37 11.09 10.48
CA ASP A 369 3.51 12.27 10.53
C ASP A 369 3.84 13.15 11.74
N VAL A 370 3.25 14.35 11.80
CA VAL A 370 3.51 15.31 12.87
C VAL A 370 2.22 15.80 13.51
N LEU A 371 2.19 15.85 14.84
CA LEU A 371 1.12 16.47 15.61
C LEU A 371 1.71 17.61 16.43
N ILE A 372 0.99 18.73 16.50
CA ILE A 372 1.36 19.88 17.33
C ILE A 372 0.13 20.26 18.16
N ALA A 373 0.21 20.05 19.47
CA ALA A 373 -0.79 20.49 20.44
C ALA A 373 -0.84 22.03 20.47
N ASP A 374 -1.92 22.60 20.98
CA ASP A 374 -2.26 24.02 20.74
C ASP A 374 -2.39 24.87 22.01
N VAL A 375 -1.97 24.31 23.14
CA VAL A 375 -1.86 25.03 24.41
C VAL A 375 -0.40 25.23 24.77
N ASP A 376 0.13 26.38 24.36
CA ASP A 376 1.23 27.04 25.03
C ASP A 376 0.77 27.54 26.42
N VAL A 377 1.50 27.18 27.47
CA VAL A 377 1.14 27.47 28.87
C VAL A 377 1.61 28.86 29.34
N ASP A 378 2.34 29.59 28.50
CA ASP A 378 2.84 30.94 28.75
C ASP A 378 1.69 31.95 28.68
N ILE A 379 0.67 31.61 27.92
CA ILE A 379 -0.50 32.44 27.68
C ILE A 379 -1.79 31.72 28.06
N THR A 380 -2.71 32.48 28.62
CA THR A 380 -4.00 31.92 29.04
C THR A 380 -4.93 31.76 27.85
N GLY A 381 -5.52 30.58 27.68
CA GLY A 381 -6.58 30.34 26.70
C GLY A 381 -6.59 28.90 26.19
N CYS A 382 -7.73 28.47 25.65
CA CYS A 382 -7.92 27.13 25.08
C CYS A 382 -8.74 27.21 23.79
N SER A 383 -8.58 28.29 23.02
CA SER A 383 -9.39 28.55 21.82
C SER A 383 -8.70 28.18 20.51
N ARG A 384 -7.43 27.83 20.55
CA ARG A 384 -6.66 27.37 19.39
C ARG A 384 -7.01 25.93 19.06
N ARG A 385 -6.34 25.33 18.08
CA ARG A 385 -6.59 23.96 17.69
C ARG A 385 -5.30 23.23 17.35
N THR A 386 -5.17 22.00 17.85
CA THR A 386 -4.12 21.06 17.50
C THR A 386 -4.07 20.85 15.98
N HIS A 387 -2.88 20.85 15.41
CA HIS A 387 -2.64 20.52 14.00
C HIS A 387 -2.12 19.10 13.86
N ILE A 388 -2.58 18.39 12.82
CA ILE A 388 -2.12 17.03 12.48
C ILE A 388 -1.72 17.06 11.00
N PHE A 389 -0.43 16.87 10.74
CA PHE A 389 0.20 16.97 9.43
C PHE A 389 0.54 15.59 8.91
N ARG A 390 0.02 15.26 7.72
CA ARG A 390 0.42 14.06 7.00
C ARG A 390 1.77 14.27 6.33
N ASN A 391 2.68 13.32 6.44
CA ASN A 391 3.84 13.23 5.58
C ASN A 391 3.46 12.65 4.21
N LEU A 392 3.74 13.37 3.13
CA LEU A 392 3.36 12.93 1.78
C LEU A 392 4.33 11.92 1.16
N GLY A 393 5.38 11.51 1.89
CA GLY A 393 6.34 10.49 1.46
C GLY A 393 7.16 10.86 0.23
N ASN A 394 7.38 12.17 0.02
CA ASN A 394 8.03 12.72 -1.18
C ASN A 394 9.50 13.12 -0.94
N ALA A 395 10.23 12.32 -0.16
CA ALA A 395 11.66 12.53 0.07
C ALA A 395 12.46 12.63 -1.24
N PRO A 396 13.53 13.46 -1.28
CA PRO A 396 14.07 14.26 -0.18
C PRO A 396 13.31 15.59 0.04
N ASN A 397 12.26 15.89 -0.73
CA ASN A 397 11.49 17.13 -0.63
C ASN A 397 10.29 16.97 0.31
N VAL A 398 10.55 16.61 1.57
CA VAL A 398 9.53 16.34 2.59
C VAL A 398 8.47 17.43 2.61
N THR A 399 7.22 17.00 2.52
CA THR A 399 6.04 17.85 2.66
C THR A 399 5.18 17.30 3.78
N LEU A 400 5.12 18.04 4.88
CA LEU A 400 4.16 17.82 5.95
C LEU A 400 2.95 18.71 5.69
N GLN A 401 1.79 18.09 5.42
CA GLN A 401 0.59 18.78 5.00
C GLN A 401 -0.59 18.50 5.91
N GLU A 402 -1.21 19.55 6.43
CA GLU A 402 -2.50 19.41 7.10
C GLU A 402 -3.60 19.27 6.05
N LEU A 403 -4.25 18.10 6.06
CA LEU A 403 -5.31 17.74 5.14
C LEU A 403 -6.66 17.82 5.85
N GLN A 404 -7.52 18.74 5.41
CA GLN A 404 -8.85 18.92 5.97
C GLN A 404 -9.93 18.47 4.98
N SER A 405 -10.87 17.66 5.47
CA SER A 405 -12.03 17.19 4.70
C SER A 405 -13.27 17.25 5.58
N GLY A 406 -14.37 17.83 5.09
CA GLY A 406 -15.64 17.87 5.82
C GLY A 406 -15.61 18.57 7.19
N GLY A 407 -14.66 19.45 7.46
CA GLY A 407 -14.50 20.11 8.77
C GLY A 407 -13.75 19.26 9.82
N ALA A 408 -13.07 18.21 9.38
CA ALA A 408 -12.24 17.34 10.21
C ALA A 408 -10.82 17.22 9.66
N VAL A 409 -9.85 17.03 10.54
CA VAL A 409 -8.44 16.72 10.23
C VAL A 409 -8.18 15.32 10.76
N ALA A 410 -7.57 14.45 9.95
CA ALA A 410 -7.39 13.05 10.32
C ALA A 410 -8.71 12.38 10.78
N SER A 411 -9.85 12.73 10.14
CA SER A 411 -11.24 12.35 10.52
C SER A 411 -11.74 12.83 11.90
N ILE A 412 -10.89 13.50 12.69
CA ILE A 412 -11.28 14.12 13.96
C ILE A 412 -11.91 15.49 13.67
N PRO A 413 -13.14 15.76 14.12
CA PRO A 413 -13.75 17.08 13.98
C PRO A 413 -12.85 18.16 14.59
N THR A 414 -12.67 19.29 13.91
CA THR A 414 -11.77 20.35 14.41
C THR A 414 -12.16 20.89 15.79
N SER A 415 -13.45 20.84 16.15
CA SER A 415 -13.93 21.16 17.49
C SER A 415 -13.45 20.22 18.58
N GLU A 416 -13.04 19.00 18.23
CA GLU A 416 -12.45 18.01 19.13
C GLU A 416 -10.92 18.14 19.26
N LEU A 417 -10.30 18.99 18.44
CA LEU A 417 -8.87 19.31 18.48
C LEU A 417 -8.57 20.63 19.19
N THR A 418 -9.59 21.35 19.67
CA THR A 418 -9.43 22.65 20.34
C THR A 418 -8.99 22.50 21.79
N GLY A 419 -7.95 23.25 22.18
CA GLY A 419 -7.48 23.39 23.54
C GLY A 419 -6.82 22.12 24.08
N THR A 420 -5.89 21.53 23.33
CA THR A 420 -5.14 20.33 23.72
C THR A 420 -3.86 20.73 24.42
N HIS A 421 -3.65 20.18 25.62
CA HIS A 421 -2.38 20.27 26.34
C HIS A 421 -1.35 19.30 25.76
N ASN A 422 -1.71 18.01 25.69
CA ASN A 422 -0.79 16.92 25.38
C ASN A 422 -1.54 15.75 24.71
N ILE A 423 -0.81 14.90 23.99
CA ILE A 423 -1.32 13.73 23.25
C ILE A 423 -0.43 12.52 23.53
N ALA A 424 -1.02 11.40 23.98
CA ALA A 424 -0.34 10.11 23.99
C ALA A 424 -0.72 9.32 22.73
N ILE A 425 0.27 8.69 22.09
CA ILE A 425 0.11 7.98 20.81
C ILE A 425 0.67 6.55 20.97
N PHE A 426 -0.21 5.57 21.02
CA PHE A 426 0.12 4.15 21.14
C PHE A 426 -1.07 3.30 20.73
N ASP A 427 -0.84 2.04 20.37
CA ASP A 427 -1.90 1.08 20.04
C ASP A 427 -2.61 0.63 21.33
N ILE A 428 -3.83 1.13 21.58
CA ILE A 428 -4.58 0.82 22.81
C ILE A 428 -5.21 -0.57 22.69
N ASN A 429 -5.61 -0.99 21.49
CA ASN A 429 -6.46 -2.17 21.30
C ASN A 429 -5.72 -3.39 20.70
N GLN A 430 -4.42 -3.26 20.44
CA GLN A 430 -3.52 -4.23 19.83
C GLN A 430 -3.92 -4.67 18.40
N ASP A 431 -4.46 -3.77 17.58
CA ASP A 431 -4.80 -4.04 16.17
C ASP A 431 -3.67 -3.70 15.18
N GLY A 432 -2.54 -3.19 15.68
CA GLY A 432 -1.35 -2.82 14.91
C GLY A 432 -1.37 -1.39 14.38
N TYR A 433 -2.34 -0.57 14.78
CA TYR A 433 -2.50 0.81 14.36
C TYR A 433 -2.47 1.76 15.57
N LEU A 434 -1.88 2.94 15.40
CA LEU A 434 -1.67 3.86 16.51
C LEU A 434 -2.96 4.60 16.86
N ASP A 435 -3.38 4.47 18.12
CA ASP A 435 -4.49 5.21 18.70
C ASP A 435 -4.01 6.51 19.37
N MET A 436 -4.95 7.33 19.85
CA MET A 436 -4.62 8.58 20.55
C MET A 436 -5.42 8.81 21.82
N VAL A 437 -4.74 9.28 22.85
CA VAL A 437 -5.35 9.89 24.03
C VAL A 437 -5.06 11.39 24.03
N ILE A 438 -6.10 12.19 23.78
CA ILE A 438 -5.98 13.66 23.66
C ILE A 438 -6.40 14.32 24.97
N GLY A 439 -5.45 14.98 25.64
CA GLY A 439 -5.66 15.71 26.90
C GLY A 439 -6.08 17.16 26.68
N ARG A 440 -7.37 17.44 26.71
CA ARG A 440 -7.90 18.79 26.42
C ARG A 440 -8.19 19.59 27.69
N CYS A 441 -8.33 20.91 27.55
CA CYS A 441 -8.81 21.83 28.60
C CYS A 441 -10.24 21.52 29.10
N ILE A 442 -10.96 20.63 28.42
CA ILE A 442 -12.32 20.20 28.78
C ILE A 442 -12.41 18.71 29.09
N GLY A 443 -11.28 18.02 29.20
CA GLY A 443 -11.17 16.60 29.53
C GLY A 443 -10.45 15.76 28.48
N THR A 444 -10.22 14.51 28.85
CA THR A 444 -9.51 13.53 28.02
C THR A 444 -10.45 12.89 26.99
N ARG A 445 -9.93 12.62 25.79
CA ARG A 445 -10.61 11.88 24.73
C ARG A 445 -9.76 10.69 24.30
N VAL A 446 -10.39 9.54 24.09
CA VAL A 446 -9.76 8.34 23.52
C VAL A 446 -10.29 8.16 22.10
N TRP A 447 -9.37 8.19 21.15
CA TRP A 447 -9.62 8.04 19.72
C TRP A 447 -8.96 6.76 19.23
N ILE A 448 -9.77 5.82 18.77
CA ILE A 448 -9.30 4.55 18.25
C ILE A 448 -9.20 4.64 16.74
N GLN A 449 -8.02 4.33 16.18
CA GLN A 449 -7.84 4.22 14.76
C GLN A 449 -8.59 3.01 14.24
N VAL A 450 -9.29 3.17 13.12
CA VAL A 450 -9.91 2.07 12.41
C VAL A 450 -9.03 1.75 11.20
N PRO A 451 -8.37 0.58 11.18
CA PRO A 451 -7.46 0.25 10.11
C PRO A 451 -8.18 0.13 8.75
N PRO A 452 -7.48 0.39 7.63
CA PRO A 452 -8.00 0.09 6.30
C PRO A 452 -8.30 -1.42 6.18
N ALA A 453 -9.56 -1.76 5.87
CA ALA A 453 -9.96 -3.15 5.66
C ALA A 453 -9.67 -3.61 4.22
N GLY A 454 -8.92 -4.70 4.07
CA GLY A 454 -8.45 -5.22 2.78
C GLY A 454 -8.26 -6.73 2.76
N ALA A 455 -8.19 -7.32 1.56
CA ALA A 455 -7.70 -8.68 1.35
C ALA A 455 -6.83 -8.73 0.10
N VAL A 456 -5.66 -9.34 0.22
CA VAL A 456 -4.69 -9.58 -0.86
C VAL A 456 -4.76 -11.04 -1.25
N PHE A 457 -5.02 -11.30 -2.53
CA PHE A 457 -4.97 -12.64 -3.10
C PHE A 457 -3.62 -12.82 -3.77
N SER A 458 -2.94 -13.93 -3.48
CA SER A 458 -1.72 -14.33 -4.15
C SER A 458 -1.79 -15.80 -4.54
N TYR A 459 -1.08 -16.16 -5.60
CA TYR A 459 -1.19 -17.47 -6.25
C TYR A 459 0.20 -18.09 -6.32
N PRO A 460 0.62 -18.89 -5.32
CA PRO A 460 1.96 -19.49 -5.30
C PRO A 460 2.27 -20.34 -6.53
N GLY A 461 1.26 -20.98 -7.12
CA GLY A 461 1.37 -21.76 -8.36
C GLY A 461 1.15 -20.94 -9.64
N GLY A 462 0.95 -19.62 -9.53
CA GLY A 462 0.46 -18.76 -10.60
C GLY A 462 -1.03 -18.98 -10.90
N ILE A 463 -1.55 -18.13 -11.78
CA ILE A 463 -2.92 -18.25 -12.29
C ILE A 463 -2.86 -18.96 -13.64
N PRO A 464 -3.65 -20.04 -13.87
CA PRO A 464 -3.64 -20.74 -15.14
C PRO A 464 -4.06 -19.82 -16.30
N GLY A 465 -3.18 -19.64 -17.30
CA GLY A 465 -3.53 -18.99 -18.58
C GLY A 465 -3.93 -19.99 -19.68
N SER A 466 -3.53 -21.25 -19.52
CA SER A 466 -3.94 -22.39 -20.35
C SER A 466 -4.24 -23.59 -19.46
N LEU A 467 -5.06 -24.52 -19.97
CA LEU A 467 -5.47 -25.73 -19.28
C LEU A 467 -5.13 -26.94 -20.14
N THR A 468 -4.68 -28.01 -19.50
CA THR A 468 -4.56 -29.32 -20.15
C THR A 468 -5.96 -29.88 -20.43
N PRO A 469 -6.26 -30.27 -21.67
CA PRO A 469 -7.57 -30.79 -22.04
C PRO A 469 -8.05 -31.94 -21.17
N ASP A 470 -9.31 -31.87 -20.77
CA ASP A 470 -10.03 -32.91 -20.03
C ASP A 470 -9.40 -33.29 -18.67
N GLN A 471 -8.53 -32.44 -18.14
CA GLN A 471 -7.91 -32.61 -16.82
C GLN A 471 -8.34 -31.52 -15.84
N ALA A 472 -8.62 -31.92 -14.61
CA ALA A 472 -8.92 -30.98 -13.53
C ALA A 472 -7.64 -30.23 -13.11
N THR A 473 -7.75 -28.94 -12.82
CA THR A 473 -6.63 -28.08 -12.44
C THR A 473 -6.75 -27.66 -10.99
N VAL A 474 -5.71 -27.93 -10.19
CA VAL A 474 -5.64 -27.49 -8.79
C VAL A 474 -5.01 -26.10 -8.73
N ILE A 475 -5.63 -25.20 -7.98
CA ILE A 475 -5.17 -23.83 -7.78
C ILE A 475 -4.99 -23.59 -6.28
N ASN A 476 -3.78 -23.17 -5.90
CA ASN A 476 -3.48 -22.73 -4.54
C ASN A 476 -3.57 -21.21 -4.47
N VAL A 477 -4.19 -20.71 -3.41
CA VAL A 477 -4.48 -19.29 -3.19
C VAL A 477 -4.11 -18.95 -1.75
N ASP A 478 -3.27 -17.95 -1.56
CA ASP A 478 -3.03 -17.37 -0.25
C ASP A 478 -3.81 -16.04 -0.15
N ILE A 479 -4.59 -15.89 0.90
CA ILE A 479 -5.47 -14.73 1.14
C ILE A 479 -5.06 -14.06 2.45
N THR A 480 -4.36 -12.94 2.37
CA THR A 480 -3.89 -12.19 3.53
C THR A 480 -4.78 -10.96 3.74
N ALA A 481 -5.25 -10.76 4.97
CA ALA A 481 -6.10 -9.63 5.35
C ALA A 481 -5.29 -8.40 5.79
N THR A 482 -5.87 -7.22 5.63
CA THR A 482 -5.45 -5.97 6.30
C THR A 482 -6.64 -5.44 7.09
N GLY A 483 -6.42 -4.96 8.31
CA GLY A 483 -7.48 -4.42 9.17
C GLY A 483 -8.55 -5.44 9.56
N GLY A 484 -8.18 -6.71 9.75
CA GLY A 484 -9.08 -7.79 10.16
C GLY A 484 -8.52 -9.19 9.91
N THR A 485 -9.38 -10.22 10.04
CA THR A 485 -9.05 -11.62 9.71
C THR A 485 -10.02 -12.16 8.68
N ILE A 486 -9.56 -13.00 7.74
CA ILE A 486 -10.45 -13.66 6.77
C ILE A 486 -11.39 -14.62 7.51
N ASN A 487 -12.68 -14.60 7.16
CA ASN A 487 -13.60 -15.67 7.51
C ASN A 487 -13.35 -16.87 6.58
N PRO A 488 -12.78 -17.99 7.05
CA PRO A 488 -12.42 -19.09 6.15
C PRO A 488 -13.63 -19.71 5.44
N ALA A 489 -14.83 -19.63 6.04
CA ALA A 489 -16.06 -20.13 5.44
C ALA A 489 -16.60 -19.24 4.30
N SER A 490 -16.05 -18.04 4.12
CA SER A 490 -16.42 -17.11 3.05
C SER A 490 -15.56 -17.22 1.80
N ALA A 491 -14.48 -18.02 1.85
CA ALA A 491 -13.56 -18.24 0.76
C ALA A 491 -14.22 -19.10 -0.34
N MET A 492 -14.60 -18.47 -1.46
CA MET A 492 -15.31 -19.11 -2.56
C MET A 492 -14.56 -18.96 -3.88
N PHE A 493 -14.76 -19.92 -4.78
CA PHE A 493 -14.30 -19.90 -6.16
C PHE A 493 -15.52 -19.98 -7.09
N LYS A 494 -15.62 -19.04 -8.02
CA LYS A 494 -16.73 -18.95 -8.96
C LYS A 494 -16.21 -19.10 -10.37
N TYR A 495 -16.76 -20.04 -11.14
CA TYR A 495 -16.30 -20.35 -12.49
C TYR A 495 -17.45 -20.65 -13.47
N SER A 496 -17.16 -20.53 -14.76
CA SER A 496 -18.00 -20.87 -15.90
C SER A 496 -17.13 -21.55 -16.96
N ILE A 497 -17.64 -22.59 -17.62
CA ILE A 497 -16.93 -23.35 -18.66
C ILE A 497 -17.76 -23.29 -19.94
N GLY A 498 -17.14 -22.90 -21.06
CA GLY A 498 -17.80 -22.87 -22.37
C GLY A 498 -19.06 -21.98 -22.41
N GLY A 499 -19.11 -20.93 -21.58
CA GLY A 499 -20.28 -20.03 -21.47
C GLY A 499 -21.46 -20.57 -20.65
N ALA A 500 -21.29 -21.70 -19.95
CA ALA A 500 -22.31 -22.22 -19.04
C ALA A 500 -22.61 -21.26 -17.87
N PRO A 501 -23.78 -21.37 -17.20
CA PRO A 501 -24.06 -20.60 -16.00
C PRO A 501 -22.99 -20.77 -14.93
N ASP A 502 -22.75 -19.70 -14.18
CA ASP A 502 -21.75 -19.69 -13.10
C ASP A 502 -22.04 -20.76 -12.04
N THR A 503 -20.99 -21.49 -11.67
CA THR A 503 -20.96 -22.38 -10.51
C THR A 503 -20.07 -21.77 -9.43
N THR A 504 -20.46 -21.88 -8.16
CA THR A 504 -19.68 -21.38 -7.02
C THR A 504 -19.43 -22.51 -6.04
N ILE A 505 -18.17 -22.72 -5.70
CA ILE A 505 -17.71 -23.77 -4.77
C ILE A 505 -16.86 -23.15 -3.66
N ALA A 506 -16.87 -23.78 -2.48
CA ALA A 506 -16.01 -23.35 -1.37
C ALA A 506 -14.56 -23.76 -1.63
N MET A 507 -13.62 -22.91 -1.24
CA MET A 507 -12.20 -23.25 -1.22
C MET A 507 -11.87 -24.03 0.06
N SER A 508 -11.00 -25.02 -0.04
CA SER A 508 -10.54 -25.80 1.11
C SER A 508 -9.45 -25.03 1.84
N HIS A 509 -9.67 -24.69 3.12
CA HIS A 509 -8.66 -24.04 3.96
C HIS A 509 -7.58 -25.03 4.37
N LEU A 510 -6.31 -24.70 4.10
CA LEU A 510 -5.16 -25.55 4.40
C LEU A 510 -4.44 -25.17 5.70
N GLY A 511 -4.81 -24.04 6.31
CA GLY A 511 -4.19 -23.46 7.51
C GLY A 511 -3.48 -22.14 7.21
N GLY A 512 -3.39 -21.25 8.22
CA GLY A 512 -2.91 -19.88 8.03
C GLY A 512 -3.74 -19.13 6.99
N ASP A 513 -3.06 -18.48 6.04
CA ASP A 513 -3.69 -17.74 4.95
C ASP A 513 -3.95 -18.60 3.69
N SER A 514 -3.64 -19.90 3.73
CA SER A 514 -3.58 -20.74 2.52
C SER A 514 -4.87 -21.52 2.27
N TYR A 515 -5.30 -21.53 1.00
CA TYR A 515 -6.50 -22.17 0.49
C TYR A 515 -6.20 -22.94 -0.80
N GLN A 516 -7.04 -23.91 -1.10
CA GLN A 516 -6.97 -24.68 -2.34
C GLN A 516 -8.35 -24.88 -2.96
N VAL A 517 -8.40 -24.85 -4.29
CA VAL A 517 -9.59 -25.21 -5.05
C VAL A 517 -9.22 -26.00 -6.30
N THR A 518 -10.16 -26.79 -6.82
CA THR A 518 -10.01 -27.55 -8.05
C THR A 518 -10.98 -27.03 -9.09
N LEU A 519 -10.46 -26.45 -10.17
CA LEU A 519 -11.22 -26.20 -11.39
C LEU A 519 -11.47 -27.55 -12.08
N PRO A 520 -12.73 -27.95 -12.36
CA PRO A 520 -13.01 -29.21 -13.03
C PRO A 520 -12.38 -29.30 -14.42
N ALA A 521 -12.33 -30.53 -14.96
CA ALA A 521 -11.86 -30.79 -16.31
C ALA A 521 -12.61 -29.92 -17.35
N VAL A 522 -11.84 -29.26 -18.22
CA VAL A 522 -12.36 -28.38 -19.26
C VAL A 522 -12.15 -29.04 -20.62
N PRO A 523 -13.22 -29.36 -21.36
CA PRO A 523 -13.10 -29.95 -22.70
C PRO A 523 -12.36 -29.02 -23.66
N CYS A 524 -11.63 -29.58 -24.61
CA CYS A 524 -11.05 -28.81 -25.71
C CYS A 524 -12.04 -28.75 -26.91
N PRO A 525 -12.19 -27.61 -27.60
CA PRO A 525 -11.66 -26.28 -27.30
C PRO A 525 -12.68 -25.46 -26.51
N GLN A 526 -12.56 -25.42 -25.17
CA GLN A 526 -13.38 -24.55 -24.32
C GLN A 526 -12.53 -23.66 -23.43
N THR A 527 -13.07 -22.49 -23.12
CA THR A 527 -12.49 -21.54 -22.18
C THR A 527 -13.19 -21.68 -20.84
N ALA A 528 -12.41 -21.72 -19.76
CA ALA A 528 -12.90 -21.48 -18.42
C ALA A 528 -12.73 -20.00 -18.06
N SER A 529 -13.76 -19.41 -17.43
CA SER A 529 -13.69 -18.09 -16.86
C SER A 529 -13.98 -18.14 -15.36
N PHE A 530 -13.15 -17.56 -14.51
CA PHE A 530 -13.24 -17.75 -13.06
C PHE A 530 -12.76 -16.55 -12.23
N GLN A 531 -13.16 -16.52 -10.96
CA GLN A 531 -12.79 -15.51 -9.97
C GLN A 531 -12.79 -16.11 -8.56
N PHE A 532 -12.07 -15.47 -7.64
CA PHE A 532 -11.95 -15.83 -6.24
C PHE A 532 -12.68 -14.80 -5.37
N LEU A 533 -13.27 -15.24 -4.26
CA LEU A 533 -14.00 -14.39 -3.34
C LEU A 533 -13.65 -14.72 -1.89
N ALA A 534 -13.57 -13.71 -1.03
CA ALA A 534 -13.45 -13.88 0.41
C ALA A 534 -14.06 -12.69 1.15
N SER A 535 -14.27 -12.81 2.46
CA SER A 535 -14.76 -11.73 3.32
C SER A 535 -14.05 -11.75 4.67
N LEU A 536 -13.94 -10.58 5.32
CA LEU A 536 -13.36 -10.47 6.66
C LEU A 536 -14.41 -10.82 7.74
N ASN A 537 -13.92 -11.23 8.91
CA ASN A 537 -14.71 -11.31 10.14
C ASN A 537 -15.09 -9.88 10.56
N GLY A 538 -16.36 -9.50 10.37
CA GLY A 538 -16.83 -8.13 10.63
C GLY A 538 -17.44 -7.43 9.40
N GLY A 539 -17.31 -8.02 8.21
CA GLY A 539 -17.85 -7.48 6.96
C GLY A 539 -16.78 -7.00 5.99
N GLY A 540 -17.18 -6.66 4.76
CA GLY A 540 -16.26 -6.41 3.66
C GLY A 540 -16.03 -7.67 2.84
N SER A 541 -16.34 -7.60 1.55
CA SER A 541 -16.22 -8.71 0.60
C SER A 541 -15.29 -8.31 -0.53
N PHE A 542 -14.36 -9.20 -0.84
CA PHE A 542 -13.28 -8.97 -1.78
C PHE A 542 -13.35 -10.02 -2.88
N THR A 543 -13.04 -9.59 -4.10
CA THR A 543 -13.02 -10.43 -5.29
C THR A 543 -11.72 -10.24 -6.03
N ASP A 544 -11.16 -11.33 -6.56
CA ASP A 544 -10.00 -11.29 -7.43
C ASP A 544 -10.25 -12.09 -8.73
N PRO A 545 -10.12 -11.47 -9.92
CA PRO A 545 -9.71 -10.08 -10.17
C PRO A 545 -10.70 -9.05 -9.60
N PRO A 546 -10.23 -7.83 -9.27
CA PRO A 546 -11.09 -6.77 -8.73
C PRO A 546 -12.11 -6.29 -9.77
N GLY A 547 -13.26 -5.82 -9.27
CA GLY A 547 -14.34 -5.28 -10.09
C GLY A 547 -15.53 -6.22 -10.21
N GLN A 548 -16.73 -5.66 -10.42
CA GLN A 548 -17.99 -6.40 -10.33
C GLN A 548 -18.09 -7.58 -11.33
N ASN A 549 -17.32 -7.53 -12.43
CA ASN A 549 -17.23 -8.54 -13.47
C ASN A 549 -15.77 -8.98 -13.75
N GLY A 550 -14.83 -8.72 -12.83
CA GLY A 550 -13.44 -9.13 -13.01
C GLY A 550 -13.33 -10.66 -13.05
N ARG A 551 -12.74 -11.21 -14.12
CA ARG A 551 -12.55 -12.66 -14.27
C ARG A 551 -11.23 -12.97 -14.96
N TYR A 552 -10.58 -14.03 -14.50
CA TYR A 552 -9.53 -14.70 -15.25
C TYR A 552 -10.14 -15.58 -16.34
N THR A 553 -9.39 -15.83 -17.40
CA THR A 553 -9.75 -16.76 -18.47
C THR A 553 -8.59 -17.71 -18.73
N ALA A 554 -8.91 -18.98 -18.99
CA ALA A 554 -7.94 -19.99 -19.35
C ALA A 554 -8.51 -20.89 -20.47
N LEU A 555 -7.78 -21.01 -21.57
CA LEU A 555 -8.17 -21.85 -22.70
C LEU A 555 -7.70 -23.30 -22.47
N SER A 556 -8.59 -24.26 -22.67
CA SER A 556 -8.26 -25.68 -22.74
C SER A 556 -7.81 -26.04 -24.16
N ALA A 557 -6.51 -26.32 -24.30
CA ALA A 557 -5.87 -26.65 -25.58
C ALA A 557 -4.58 -27.46 -25.35
N ASP A 558 -4.24 -28.34 -26.29
CA ASP A 558 -2.93 -29.01 -26.29
C ASP A 558 -1.84 -28.06 -26.82
N SER A 559 -2.12 -27.40 -27.94
CA SER A 559 -1.28 -26.32 -28.48
C SER A 559 -2.10 -25.33 -29.30
N ILE A 560 -1.51 -24.19 -29.65
CA ILE A 560 -2.06 -23.23 -30.61
C ILE A 560 -1.07 -23.13 -31.77
N VAL A 561 -1.56 -23.34 -32.99
CA VAL A 561 -0.78 -23.22 -34.21
C VAL A 561 -1.20 -21.93 -34.91
N SER A 562 -0.29 -20.97 -34.95
CA SER A 562 -0.49 -19.69 -35.62
C SER A 562 0.02 -19.74 -37.06
N THR A 563 -0.79 -19.30 -38.01
CA THR A 563 -0.40 -19.04 -39.40
C THR A 563 -0.70 -17.60 -39.73
N SER A 564 0.31 -16.82 -40.07
CA SER A 564 0.16 -15.40 -40.43
C SER A 564 0.53 -15.13 -41.89
N GLN A 565 -0.07 -14.07 -42.43
CA GLN A 565 0.21 -13.46 -43.73
C GLN A 565 0.30 -11.95 -43.55
N ASP A 566 1.52 -11.44 -43.59
CA ASP A 566 1.89 -10.02 -43.58
C ASP A 566 1.98 -9.43 -45.01
N PHE A 567 1.71 -10.25 -46.04
CA PHE A 567 1.69 -9.87 -47.46
C PHE A 567 3.01 -9.33 -48.06
N GLU A 568 4.12 -9.40 -47.31
CA GLU A 568 5.47 -9.07 -47.78
C GLU A 568 5.92 -10.02 -48.90
N ALA A 569 5.62 -11.30 -48.75
CA ALA A 569 5.87 -12.31 -49.76
C ALA A 569 4.78 -12.34 -50.85
N ALA A 570 5.11 -12.89 -52.01
CA ALA A 570 4.10 -13.14 -53.04
C ALA A 570 3.04 -14.13 -52.54
N THR A 571 1.76 -13.77 -52.70
CA THR A 571 0.61 -14.53 -52.19
C THR A 571 -0.25 -15.11 -53.32
N PRO A 572 0.25 -16.11 -54.07
CA PRO A 572 -0.46 -16.66 -55.25
C PRO A 572 -1.79 -17.36 -54.91
N ASP A 573 -1.99 -17.73 -53.65
CA ASP A 573 -3.17 -18.47 -53.18
C ASP A 573 -4.33 -17.55 -52.76
N TRP A 574 -4.09 -16.24 -52.68
CA TRP A 574 -5.13 -15.22 -52.50
C TRP A 574 -5.72 -14.85 -53.86
N THR A 575 -7.05 -14.82 -53.95
CA THR A 575 -7.74 -14.61 -55.23
C THR A 575 -8.57 -13.33 -55.22
N VAL A 576 -8.36 -12.49 -56.23
CA VAL A 576 -9.17 -11.29 -56.49
C VAL A 576 -10.22 -11.58 -57.56
N THR A 577 -11.48 -11.29 -57.24
CA THR A 577 -12.60 -11.37 -58.19
C THR A 577 -13.29 -10.00 -58.28
N ASN A 578 -13.51 -9.52 -59.50
CA ASN A 578 -14.13 -8.22 -59.75
C ASN A 578 -15.46 -8.41 -60.48
N ASP A 579 -16.49 -7.71 -60.01
CA ASP A 579 -17.76 -7.62 -60.73
C ASP A 579 -17.57 -6.89 -62.08
N ALA A 580 -18.44 -7.20 -63.05
CA ALA A 580 -18.38 -6.58 -64.37
C ALA A 580 -18.63 -5.06 -64.37
N SER A 581 -19.24 -4.53 -63.30
CA SER A 581 -19.48 -3.10 -63.10
C SER A 581 -18.29 -2.35 -62.48
N LEU A 582 -17.25 -3.04 -62.00
CA LEU A 582 -16.06 -2.41 -61.45
C LEU A 582 -15.26 -1.72 -62.56
N THR A 583 -15.08 -0.41 -62.46
CA THR A 583 -14.29 0.37 -63.44
C THR A 583 -12.93 0.81 -62.93
N ALA A 584 -12.74 0.92 -61.61
CA ALA A 584 -11.49 1.20 -60.91
C ALA A 584 -11.51 0.60 -59.49
N GLY A 585 -10.36 0.56 -58.81
CA GLY A 585 -10.24 0.13 -57.41
C GLY A 585 -10.17 -1.37 -57.16
N ALA A 586 -9.76 -2.17 -58.15
CA ALA A 586 -9.57 -3.62 -57.94
C ALA A 586 -8.52 -3.88 -56.84
N TRP A 587 -8.78 -4.84 -55.95
CA TRP A 587 -7.78 -5.29 -54.98
C TRP A 587 -6.45 -5.66 -55.66
N GLN A 588 -5.35 -5.19 -55.09
CA GLN A 588 -4.00 -5.53 -55.51
C GLN A 588 -3.06 -5.56 -54.31
N ARG A 589 -2.02 -6.39 -54.38
CA ARG A 589 -0.92 -6.36 -53.41
C ARG A 589 0.13 -5.35 -53.88
N ALA A 590 0.42 -4.34 -53.08
CA ALA A 590 1.37 -3.29 -53.44
C ALA A 590 1.91 -2.60 -52.19
N ILE A 591 3.01 -1.84 -52.37
CA ILE A 591 3.46 -0.88 -51.37
C ILE A 591 2.45 0.27 -51.36
N PRO A 592 1.73 0.54 -50.26
CA PRO A 592 0.67 1.54 -50.24
C PRO A 592 1.18 2.92 -50.70
N ILE A 593 0.37 3.61 -51.50
CA ILE A 593 0.64 4.98 -51.94
C ILE A 593 -0.46 5.88 -51.41
N GLY A 594 -0.11 6.66 -50.39
CA GLY A 594 -1.06 7.51 -49.71
C GLY A 594 -1.69 8.55 -50.63
N THR A 595 -3.02 8.67 -50.58
CA THR A 595 -3.78 9.72 -51.26
C THR A 595 -4.58 10.51 -50.24
N VAL A 596 -4.83 11.79 -50.53
CA VAL A 596 -5.53 12.68 -49.58
C VAL A 596 -6.81 13.21 -50.23
N ASN A 597 -7.94 13.04 -49.55
CA ASN A 597 -9.20 13.66 -49.89
C ASN A 597 -9.64 14.61 -48.76
N ALA A 598 -9.90 15.88 -49.11
CA ALA A 598 -10.34 16.91 -48.16
C ALA A 598 -9.46 17.05 -46.88
N GLY A 599 -8.16 16.77 -46.98
CA GLY A 599 -7.21 16.86 -45.86
C GLY A 599 -7.11 15.60 -44.99
N VAL A 600 -7.84 14.54 -45.35
CA VAL A 600 -7.78 13.22 -44.71
C VAL A 600 -7.15 12.22 -45.67
N GLU A 601 -6.35 11.31 -45.14
CA GLU A 601 -5.76 10.21 -45.89
C GLU A 601 -6.84 9.19 -46.29
N ALA A 602 -7.02 9.02 -47.59
CA ALA A 602 -8.03 8.14 -48.19
C ALA A 602 -7.44 6.75 -48.42
N ALA A 603 -6.40 6.64 -49.25
CA ALA A 603 -5.58 5.43 -49.33
C ALA A 603 -4.41 5.53 -48.34
N PRO A 604 -3.99 4.44 -47.69
CA PRO A 604 -2.89 4.46 -46.73
C PRO A 604 -1.54 4.74 -47.39
N SER A 605 -0.66 5.45 -46.69
CA SER A 605 0.72 5.73 -47.10
C SER A 605 1.73 4.66 -46.67
N ASP A 606 1.33 3.77 -45.78
CA ASP A 606 2.14 2.68 -45.25
C ASP A 606 1.29 1.43 -45.01
N ASP A 607 1.92 0.27 -44.87
CA ASP A 607 1.26 -0.97 -44.46
C ASP A 607 0.86 -0.90 -42.96
N ALA A 608 0.27 -1.98 -42.42
CA ALA A 608 -0.18 -1.99 -41.03
C ALA A 608 0.92 -2.41 -40.04
N SER A 609 2.07 -2.88 -40.53
CA SER A 609 3.13 -3.46 -39.71
C SER A 609 4.20 -2.44 -39.31
N ALA A 610 4.85 -2.65 -38.17
CA ALA A 610 5.99 -1.83 -37.76
C ALA A 610 7.26 -2.08 -38.60
N ALA A 611 7.29 -3.22 -39.30
CA ALA A 611 8.35 -3.65 -40.20
C ALA A 611 7.73 -4.45 -41.35
N GLY A 612 7.23 -3.74 -42.36
CA GLY A 612 6.64 -4.23 -43.59
C GLY A 612 6.73 -3.15 -44.67
N ASP A 613 6.42 -3.50 -45.90
CA ASP A 613 6.29 -2.58 -47.03
C ASP A 613 5.00 -2.84 -47.83
N PHE A 614 4.45 -4.07 -47.84
CA PHE A 614 3.38 -4.49 -48.74
C PHE A 614 2.08 -4.81 -48.00
N ALA A 615 0.97 -4.25 -48.49
CA ALA A 615 -0.38 -4.64 -48.07
C ALA A 615 -1.24 -4.98 -49.30
N PHE A 616 -2.42 -5.55 -49.07
CA PHE A 616 -3.48 -5.48 -50.07
C PHE A 616 -4.19 -4.13 -49.96
N VAL A 617 -4.38 -3.46 -51.09
CA VAL A 617 -5.11 -2.19 -51.20
C VAL A 617 -6.02 -2.22 -52.42
N THR A 618 -7.14 -1.51 -52.39
CA THR A 618 -7.96 -1.26 -53.57
C THR A 618 -7.20 -0.30 -54.48
N GLN A 619 -6.63 -0.82 -55.57
CA GLN A 619 -5.82 -0.12 -56.57
C GLN A 619 -5.01 1.11 -56.09
N ASN A 620 -3.67 0.99 -56.06
CA ASN A 620 -2.82 2.16 -55.80
C ASN A 620 -3.02 3.26 -56.84
N GLY A 621 -3.19 4.47 -56.33
CA GLY A 621 -3.02 5.68 -57.10
C GLY A 621 -1.56 5.95 -57.49
N VAL A 622 -1.37 7.09 -58.14
CA VAL A 622 -0.02 7.64 -58.40
C VAL A 622 0.38 8.53 -57.22
N ALA A 623 1.66 8.54 -56.85
CA ALA A 623 2.16 9.39 -55.77
C ALA A 623 1.84 10.87 -56.05
N GLY A 624 1.15 11.52 -55.11
CA GLY A 624 0.67 12.91 -55.26
C GLY A 624 -0.53 13.09 -56.20
N GLY A 625 -1.16 11.99 -56.63
CA GLY A 625 -2.40 12.00 -57.41
C GLY A 625 -3.64 12.37 -56.58
N ALA A 626 -4.76 12.60 -57.26
CA ALA A 626 -6.05 12.79 -56.60
C ALA A 626 -6.57 11.46 -56.04
N ALA A 627 -7.20 11.48 -54.86
CA ALA A 627 -7.75 10.27 -54.23
C ALA A 627 -8.80 9.57 -55.11
N GLY A 628 -9.71 10.33 -55.72
CA GLY A 628 -10.77 9.79 -56.60
C GLY A 628 -10.31 9.36 -58.00
N ALA A 629 -9.06 8.93 -58.17
CA ALA A 629 -8.50 8.54 -59.47
C ALA A 629 -8.21 7.04 -59.57
N ALA A 630 -8.10 6.35 -58.43
CA ALA A 630 -7.83 4.92 -58.33
C ALA A 630 -8.68 4.26 -57.24
N ASP A 631 -9.62 5.00 -56.66
CA ASP A 631 -10.58 4.49 -55.71
C ASP A 631 -11.51 3.46 -56.36
N VAL A 632 -12.24 2.76 -55.52
CA VAL A 632 -13.27 1.83 -55.96
C VAL A 632 -14.37 2.60 -56.67
N ASP A 633 -14.55 2.32 -57.97
CA ASP A 633 -15.68 2.79 -58.77
C ASP A 633 -16.53 1.57 -59.16
N GLY A 634 -17.73 1.47 -58.57
CA GLY A 634 -18.70 0.42 -58.82
C GLY A 634 -18.41 -0.82 -57.99
N GLY A 635 -18.39 -1.99 -58.66
CA GLY A 635 -18.00 -3.24 -58.02
C GLY A 635 -19.18 -4.10 -57.55
N PRO A 636 -18.92 -5.10 -56.70
CA PRO A 636 -17.77 -5.17 -55.80
C PRO A 636 -16.44 -5.67 -56.41
N THR A 637 -15.33 -5.28 -55.79
CA THR A 637 -14.06 -6.03 -55.81
C THR A 637 -13.98 -6.92 -54.57
N THR A 638 -13.53 -8.17 -54.72
CA THR A 638 -13.53 -9.17 -53.65
C THR A 638 -12.18 -9.86 -53.55
N LEU A 639 -11.52 -9.73 -52.40
CA LEU A 639 -10.30 -10.44 -52.05
C LEU A 639 -10.66 -11.66 -51.19
N THR A 640 -10.30 -12.86 -51.62
CA THR A 640 -10.62 -14.12 -50.93
C THR A 640 -9.35 -14.84 -50.50
N SER A 641 -9.33 -15.28 -49.24
CA SER A 641 -8.25 -16.05 -48.64
C SER A 641 -8.09 -17.44 -49.29
N PRO A 642 -6.94 -18.10 -49.11
CA PRO A 642 -6.80 -19.54 -49.29
C PRO A 642 -7.79 -20.35 -48.43
N VAL A 643 -7.87 -21.67 -48.67
CA VAL A 643 -8.61 -22.58 -47.78
C VAL A 643 -7.87 -22.68 -46.45
N ILE A 644 -8.61 -22.55 -45.36
CA ILE A 644 -8.14 -22.72 -43.99
C ILE A 644 -8.74 -24.03 -43.49
N ASP A 645 -7.88 -25.01 -43.18
CA ASP A 645 -8.31 -26.30 -42.65
C ASP A 645 -8.51 -26.22 -41.13
N LEU A 646 -9.77 -26.16 -40.72
CA LEU A 646 -10.20 -26.17 -39.31
C LEU A 646 -10.99 -27.45 -38.97
N ALA A 647 -10.84 -28.53 -39.73
CA ALA A 647 -11.49 -29.79 -39.37
C ALA A 647 -11.06 -30.26 -37.98
N GLY A 648 -12.05 -30.64 -37.17
CA GLY A 648 -11.83 -31.16 -35.81
C GLY A 648 -11.38 -30.13 -34.77
N SER A 649 -11.36 -28.83 -35.10
CA SER A 649 -10.99 -27.79 -34.14
C SER A 649 -11.65 -26.44 -34.46
N ASP A 650 -11.21 -25.37 -33.79
CA ASP A 650 -11.64 -24.00 -34.00
C ASP A 650 -10.42 -23.07 -34.13
N ALA A 651 -10.65 -21.83 -34.57
CA ALA A 651 -9.61 -20.83 -34.67
C ALA A 651 -10.12 -19.44 -34.36
N THR A 652 -9.20 -18.61 -33.87
CA THR A 652 -9.35 -17.16 -33.87
C THR A 652 -8.71 -16.62 -35.14
N ILE A 653 -9.44 -15.79 -35.88
CA ILE A 653 -8.92 -15.08 -37.05
C ILE A 653 -8.78 -13.60 -36.70
N SER A 654 -7.62 -13.03 -36.99
CA SER A 654 -7.36 -11.61 -36.86
C SER A 654 -6.77 -11.01 -38.14
N TYR A 655 -7.01 -9.73 -38.39
CA TYR A 655 -6.46 -8.99 -39.53
C TYR A 655 -6.51 -7.49 -39.28
N ALA A 656 -5.58 -6.76 -39.87
CA ALA A 656 -5.63 -5.30 -39.95
C ALA A 656 -6.44 -4.90 -41.19
N ARG A 657 -7.38 -3.97 -41.04
CA ARG A 657 -8.12 -3.37 -42.14
C ARG A 657 -7.95 -1.86 -42.15
N TRP A 658 -7.97 -1.29 -43.34
CA TRP A 658 -8.12 0.13 -43.58
C TRP A 658 -9.39 0.32 -44.39
N PHE A 659 -10.25 1.25 -44.02
CA PHE A 659 -11.39 1.59 -44.85
C PHE A 659 -11.72 3.07 -44.76
N TYR A 660 -11.80 3.72 -45.92
CA TYR A 660 -12.17 5.10 -46.04
C TYR A 660 -13.34 5.23 -47.01
N CYS A 661 -14.41 5.88 -46.55
CA CYS A 661 -15.49 6.36 -47.40
C CYS A 661 -15.76 7.82 -47.07
N ASN A 662 -15.67 8.72 -48.05
CA ASN A 662 -15.92 10.15 -47.83
C ASN A 662 -17.40 10.51 -47.52
N GLN A 663 -18.29 9.50 -47.48
CA GLN A 663 -19.71 9.62 -47.13
C GLN A 663 -20.10 8.86 -45.84
N GLN A 664 -19.11 8.42 -45.04
CA GLN A 664 -19.30 7.68 -43.77
C GLN A 664 -20.46 8.23 -42.91
N GLY A 665 -21.26 7.33 -42.32
CA GLY A 665 -22.41 7.66 -41.47
C GLY A 665 -23.64 8.17 -42.23
N GLY A 666 -23.57 8.33 -43.56
CA GLY A 666 -24.68 8.72 -44.43
C GLY A 666 -25.46 7.52 -45.01
N ALA A 667 -26.66 7.78 -45.53
CA ALA A 667 -27.49 6.76 -46.19
C ALA A 667 -26.94 6.24 -47.53
N GLY A 668 -25.82 6.80 -48.01
CA GLY A 668 -25.08 6.37 -49.19
C GLY A 668 -23.63 6.00 -48.87
N ALA A 669 -23.30 5.74 -47.60
CA ALA A 669 -21.97 5.30 -47.22
C ALA A 669 -21.70 3.89 -47.74
N ASP A 670 -20.58 3.74 -48.43
CA ASP A 670 -20.08 2.45 -48.87
C ASP A 670 -19.46 1.68 -47.71
N GLN A 671 -19.32 0.36 -47.86
CA GLN A 671 -18.83 -0.50 -46.79
C GLN A 671 -17.80 -1.50 -47.27
N MET A 672 -16.83 -1.79 -46.40
CA MET A 672 -16.05 -3.02 -46.46
C MET A 672 -16.77 -4.08 -45.64
N VAL A 673 -17.14 -5.18 -46.30
CA VAL A 673 -17.79 -6.32 -45.65
C VAL A 673 -16.81 -7.47 -45.54
N THR A 674 -16.65 -8.00 -44.33
CA THR A 674 -15.91 -9.25 -44.09
C THR A 674 -16.91 -10.40 -44.01
N GLU A 675 -16.67 -11.45 -44.78
CA GLU A 675 -17.52 -12.64 -44.80
C GLU A 675 -16.68 -13.92 -44.65
N ILE A 676 -17.29 -14.94 -44.07
CA ILE A 676 -16.69 -16.25 -43.87
C ILE A 676 -17.55 -17.35 -44.51
N SER A 677 -16.91 -18.37 -45.04
CA SER A 677 -17.52 -19.57 -45.61
C SER A 677 -16.92 -20.80 -44.96
N ASN A 678 -17.71 -21.85 -44.76
CA ASN A 678 -17.23 -23.17 -44.34
C ASN A 678 -17.45 -24.27 -45.39
N ASN A 679 -17.75 -23.88 -46.63
CA ASN A 679 -18.03 -24.80 -47.74
C ASN A 679 -17.32 -24.36 -49.02
N ASN A 680 -16.06 -23.92 -48.88
CA ASN A 680 -15.19 -23.51 -49.95
C ASN A 680 -15.79 -22.41 -50.85
N GLY A 681 -16.55 -21.49 -50.24
CA GLY A 681 -17.12 -20.32 -50.91
C GLY A 681 -18.46 -20.54 -51.62
N ALA A 682 -19.14 -21.67 -51.41
CA ALA A 682 -20.48 -21.89 -51.97
C ALA A 682 -21.55 -21.03 -51.27
N THR A 683 -21.43 -20.81 -49.96
CA THR A 683 -22.24 -19.86 -49.17
C THR A 683 -21.37 -19.05 -48.23
N TRP A 684 -21.82 -17.84 -47.90
CA TRP A 684 -21.08 -16.86 -47.10
C TRP A 684 -21.94 -16.30 -45.97
N VAL A 685 -21.32 -16.08 -44.82
CA VAL A 685 -21.91 -15.46 -43.61
C VAL A 685 -21.13 -14.20 -43.29
N THR A 686 -21.82 -13.09 -43.02
CA THR A 686 -21.17 -11.82 -42.66
C THR A 686 -20.60 -11.90 -41.24
N VAL A 687 -19.30 -11.62 -41.10
CA VAL A 687 -18.62 -11.45 -39.81
C VAL A 687 -18.85 -10.04 -39.27
N GLY A 688 -18.70 -9.05 -40.15
CA GLY A 688 -18.94 -7.65 -39.83
C GLY A 688 -18.78 -6.76 -41.06
N SER A 689 -19.23 -5.51 -40.95
CA SER A 689 -18.98 -4.47 -41.93
C SER A 689 -18.54 -3.18 -41.25
N THR A 690 -17.85 -2.33 -41.99
CA THR A 690 -17.52 -0.97 -41.57
C THR A 690 -17.73 0.00 -42.73
N ASP A 691 -18.17 1.22 -42.43
CA ASP A 691 -18.24 2.34 -43.37
C ASP A 691 -17.06 3.32 -43.22
N GLY A 692 -16.14 3.06 -42.29
CA GLY A 692 -14.86 3.75 -42.15
C GLY A 692 -14.07 3.27 -40.92
N THR A 693 -12.75 3.26 -41.00
CA THR A 693 -11.85 3.00 -39.85
C THR A 693 -11.37 4.30 -39.18
N ASN A 694 -12.14 5.37 -39.37
CA ASN A 694 -11.98 6.69 -38.77
C ASN A 694 -13.17 7.01 -37.86
N ASN A 695 -12.99 7.92 -36.89
CA ASN A 695 -14.05 8.34 -35.96
C ASN A 695 -14.97 9.44 -36.56
N GLY A 696 -15.48 9.20 -37.77
CA GLY A 696 -16.36 10.10 -38.50
C GLY A 696 -15.68 10.87 -39.64
N VAL A 697 -16.48 11.36 -40.59
CA VAL A 697 -16.03 12.11 -41.77
C VAL A 697 -15.14 13.29 -41.37
N GLY A 698 -13.96 13.39 -41.98
CA GLY A 698 -13.01 14.47 -41.72
C GLY A 698 -12.00 14.19 -40.61
N THR A 699 -12.09 13.03 -39.95
CA THR A 699 -11.07 12.55 -39.00
C THR A 699 -10.07 11.61 -39.68
N PRO A 700 -8.82 11.53 -39.20
CA PRO A 700 -7.80 10.64 -39.77
C PRO A 700 -8.27 9.17 -39.81
N THR A 701 -8.03 8.51 -40.94
CA THR A 701 -8.20 7.07 -41.10
C THR A 701 -6.99 6.35 -40.51
N GLU A 702 -7.24 5.23 -39.85
CA GLU A 702 -6.20 4.41 -39.25
C GLU A 702 -6.41 2.92 -39.57
N TRP A 703 -5.33 2.14 -39.48
CA TRP A 703 -5.39 0.69 -39.52
C TRP A 703 -6.06 0.16 -38.25
N GLU A 704 -7.15 -0.58 -38.41
CA GLU A 704 -7.90 -1.19 -37.31
C GLU A 704 -7.67 -2.71 -37.31
N THR A 705 -7.31 -3.28 -36.17
CA THR A 705 -7.24 -4.74 -36.02
C THR A 705 -8.62 -5.30 -35.64
N VAL A 706 -9.11 -6.23 -36.45
CA VAL A 706 -10.34 -6.98 -36.19
C VAL A 706 -9.98 -8.40 -35.76
N THR A 707 -10.73 -8.97 -34.83
CA THR A 707 -10.54 -10.36 -34.35
C THR A 707 -11.87 -11.02 -34.11
N PHE A 708 -12.02 -12.29 -34.51
CA PHE A 708 -13.23 -13.07 -34.29
C PHE A 708 -12.95 -14.57 -34.21
N VAL A 709 -13.82 -15.33 -33.52
CA VAL A 709 -13.76 -16.79 -33.44
C VAL A 709 -14.61 -17.39 -34.57
N VAL A 710 -14.09 -18.40 -35.28
CA VAL A 710 -14.76 -18.96 -36.47
C VAL A 710 -16.10 -19.59 -36.12
N SER A 711 -16.17 -20.35 -35.02
CA SER A 711 -17.40 -21.04 -34.59
C SER A 711 -18.55 -20.13 -34.20
N ASP A 712 -18.31 -18.84 -33.93
CA ASP A 712 -19.37 -17.85 -33.68
C ASP A 712 -20.21 -17.57 -34.94
N PHE A 713 -19.67 -17.83 -36.14
CA PHE A 713 -20.30 -17.50 -37.41
C PHE A 713 -20.63 -18.72 -38.26
N VAL A 714 -19.74 -19.71 -38.31
CA VAL A 714 -19.90 -20.93 -39.10
C VAL A 714 -19.34 -22.13 -38.36
N THR A 715 -19.91 -23.32 -38.59
CA THR A 715 -19.28 -24.56 -38.11
C THR A 715 -17.92 -24.74 -38.79
N PRO A 716 -16.79 -24.88 -38.06
CA PRO A 716 -15.48 -25.11 -38.64
C PRO A 716 -15.41 -26.40 -39.48
N THR A 717 -14.72 -26.33 -40.62
CA THR A 717 -14.51 -27.45 -41.56
C THR A 717 -13.10 -27.39 -42.15
N ASP A 718 -12.73 -28.38 -42.96
CA ASP A 718 -11.51 -28.36 -43.79
C ASP A 718 -11.61 -27.39 -45.00
N GLN A 719 -12.70 -26.62 -45.10
CA GLN A 719 -13.05 -25.80 -46.27
C GLN A 719 -13.34 -24.34 -45.92
N VAL A 720 -12.80 -23.84 -44.80
CA VAL A 720 -13.06 -22.47 -44.35
C VAL A 720 -12.35 -21.45 -45.25
N ARG A 721 -13.02 -20.34 -45.56
CA ARG A 721 -12.44 -19.19 -46.28
C ARG A 721 -12.99 -17.89 -45.73
N VAL A 722 -12.18 -16.84 -45.76
CA VAL A 722 -12.57 -15.47 -45.45
C VAL A 722 -12.47 -14.62 -46.73
N ARG A 723 -13.40 -13.69 -46.92
CA ARG A 723 -13.30 -12.70 -48.01
C ARG A 723 -13.64 -11.30 -47.54
N PHE A 724 -13.07 -10.34 -48.25
CA PHE A 724 -13.19 -8.91 -48.01
C PHE A 724 -13.76 -8.26 -49.26
N VAL A 725 -14.95 -7.69 -49.12
CA VAL A 725 -15.77 -7.18 -50.22
C VAL A 725 -15.87 -5.68 -50.08
N VAL A 726 -15.49 -4.94 -51.14
CA VAL A 726 -15.60 -3.48 -51.21
C VAL A 726 -16.31 -3.09 -52.49
N SER A 727 -17.24 -2.14 -52.41
CA SER A 727 -17.96 -1.56 -53.54
C SER A 727 -18.24 -0.08 -53.30
N ASP A 728 -18.23 0.73 -54.35
CA ASP A 728 -18.77 2.09 -54.38
C ASP A 728 -20.11 2.08 -55.12
N ASN A 729 -21.21 1.99 -54.38
CA ASN A 729 -22.54 1.93 -54.92
C ASN A 729 -23.59 2.54 -53.97
N PRO A 730 -24.12 3.75 -54.27
CA PRO A 730 -24.02 4.45 -55.57
C PRO A 730 -22.65 5.06 -55.85
N ASN A 731 -22.11 4.82 -57.07
CA ASN A 731 -20.79 5.27 -57.52
C ASN A 731 -20.61 6.80 -57.44
N GLY A 732 -20.15 7.29 -56.29
CA GLY A 732 -20.15 8.72 -56.00
C GLY A 732 -19.46 9.11 -54.71
N SER A 733 -18.85 8.16 -54.02
CA SER A 733 -17.94 8.42 -52.92
C SER A 733 -16.49 8.30 -53.38
N VAL A 734 -15.55 8.67 -52.51
CA VAL A 734 -14.17 8.19 -52.62
C VAL A 734 -14.05 7.03 -51.65
N THR A 735 -13.86 5.82 -52.17
CA THR A 735 -13.86 4.57 -51.41
C THR A 735 -12.54 3.82 -51.57
N GLU A 736 -11.84 3.61 -50.45
CA GLU A 736 -10.54 2.96 -50.40
C GLU A 736 -10.52 1.89 -49.30
N GLY A 737 -10.00 0.71 -49.61
CA GLY A 737 -9.85 -0.42 -48.70
C GLY A 737 -8.41 -0.90 -48.63
N GLY A 738 -8.00 -1.34 -47.44
CA GLY A 738 -6.73 -2.00 -47.19
C GLY A 738 -6.91 -3.24 -46.32
N LEU A 739 -6.07 -4.25 -46.53
CA LEU A 739 -6.00 -5.45 -45.71
C LEU A 739 -4.54 -5.82 -45.49
N ASP A 740 -4.20 -6.10 -44.23
CA ASP A 740 -2.89 -6.54 -43.83
C ASP A 740 -2.93 -7.47 -42.59
N ASN A 741 -1.79 -8.07 -42.21
CA ASN A 741 -1.59 -8.82 -40.98
C ASN A 741 -2.65 -9.91 -40.71
N PHE A 742 -3.04 -10.67 -41.73
CA PHE A 742 -4.04 -11.73 -41.61
C PHE A 742 -3.47 -12.94 -40.87
N THR A 743 -4.00 -13.27 -39.70
CA THR A 743 -3.54 -14.36 -38.85
C THR A 743 -4.67 -15.33 -38.52
N VAL A 744 -4.34 -16.62 -38.49
CA VAL A 744 -5.20 -17.72 -38.06
C VAL A 744 -4.52 -18.45 -36.91
N ASP A 745 -5.08 -18.33 -35.71
CA ASP A 745 -4.63 -19.06 -34.53
C ASP A 745 -5.54 -20.26 -34.32
N LYS A 746 -5.13 -21.41 -34.88
CA LYS A 746 -5.87 -22.67 -34.78
C LYS A 746 -5.58 -23.31 -33.42
N VAL A 747 -6.64 -23.59 -32.68
CA VAL A 747 -6.54 -24.42 -31.46
C VAL A 747 -6.22 -25.84 -31.90
N VAL A 748 -5.33 -26.53 -31.20
CA VAL A 748 -5.09 -27.95 -31.39
C VAL A 748 -5.58 -28.64 -30.15
N CYS A 749 -6.59 -29.48 -30.33
CA CYS A 749 -7.02 -30.41 -29.32
C CYS A 749 -6.26 -31.73 -29.50
N PRO A 750 -6.01 -32.47 -28.41
CA PRO A 750 -5.58 -33.85 -28.55
C PRO A 750 -6.61 -34.56 -29.42
N GLY A 751 -6.15 -35.37 -30.37
CA GLY A 751 -7.05 -36.28 -31.08
C GLY A 751 -7.82 -37.16 -30.08
N PRO A 752 -8.94 -37.77 -30.48
CA PRO A 752 -9.55 -38.78 -29.63
C PRO A 752 -8.46 -39.75 -29.19
N SER A 753 -8.32 -39.96 -27.87
CA SER A 753 -7.40 -40.97 -27.37
C SER A 753 -7.70 -42.23 -28.14
N CYS A 754 -6.70 -42.81 -28.80
CA CYS A 754 -6.82 -44.07 -29.51
C CYS A 754 -6.13 -45.18 -28.69
N PRO A 755 -6.63 -45.55 -27.48
CA PRO A 755 -6.10 -46.69 -26.75
C PRO A 755 -6.11 -47.92 -27.67
N GLY A 756 -4.92 -48.33 -28.08
CA GLY A 756 -4.70 -49.48 -28.94
C GLY A 756 -3.95 -49.19 -30.25
N ASP A 757 -3.78 -47.93 -30.66
CA ASP A 757 -2.88 -47.56 -31.78
C ASP A 757 -1.45 -47.36 -31.26
N VAL A 758 -0.83 -48.48 -30.87
CA VAL A 758 0.49 -48.50 -30.25
C VAL A 758 1.62 -48.16 -31.22
N ASN A 759 1.35 -48.15 -32.53
CA ASN A 759 2.30 -47.74 -33.56
C ASN A 759 2.05 -46.31 -34.12
N THR A 760 1.02 -45.61 -33.63
CA THR A 760 0.65 -44.22 -34.01
C THR A 760 0.30 -44.04 -35.49
N SER A 761 -0.27 -45.06 -36.12
CA SER A 761 -0.64 -45.04 -37.55
C SER A 761 -1.99 -44.38 -37.84
N GLY A 762 -2.80 -44.11 -36.83
CA GLY A 762 -4.20 -43.65 -36.97
C GLY A 762 -5.20 -44.78 -37.22
N THR A 763 -4.77 -46.04 -37.15
CA THR A 763 -5.67 -47.19 -37.31
C THR A 763 -5.25 -48.32 -36.42
N ILE A 764 -6.16 -48.81 -35.59
CA ILE A 764 -5.90 -49.97 -34.73
C ILE A 764 -6.04 -51.23 -35.57
N ASP A 765 -4.93 -51.79 -36.00
CA ASP A 765 -4.93 -52.95 -36.89
C ASP A 765 -3.92 -54.04 -36.49
N VAL A 766 -3.59 -54.92 -37.44
CA VAL A 766 -2.69 -56.04 -37.18
C VAL A 766 -1.29 -55.58 -36.79
N ASP A 767 -0.86 -54.40 -37.22
CA ASP A 767 0.47 -53.86 -36.91
C ASP A 767 0.56 -53.42 -35.45
N ASP A 768 -0.54 -52.93 -34.85
CA ASP A 768 -0.64 -52.65 -33.42
C ASP A 768 -0.63 -53.93 -32.57
N LEU A 769 -1.39 -54.92 -33.03
CA LEU A 769 -1.40 -56.24 -32.40
C LEU A 769 0.00 -56.85 -32.44
N ASN A 770 0.71 -56.72 -33.55
CA ASN A 770 2.09 -57.19 -33.69
C ASN A 770 3.05 -56.42 -32.78
N ALA A 771 2.84 -55.11 -32.58
CA ALA A 771 3.65 -54.29 -31.68
C ALA A 771 3.52 -54.76 -30.23
N ILE A 772 2.29 -54.98 -29.72
CA ILE A 772 2.07 -55.59 -28.39
C ILE A 772 2.73 -56.98 -28.32
N LEU A 773 2.44 -57.85 -29.29
CA LEU A 773 2.91 -59.24 -29.27
C LEU A 773 4.44 -59.36 -29.36
N SER A 774 5.13 -58.38 -29.94
CA SER A 774 6.59 -58.37 -30.06
C SER A 774 7.31 -58.25 -28.72
N VAL A 775 6.66 -57.64 -27.73
CA VAL A 775 7.18 -57.40 -26.38
C VAL A 775 6.33 -58.02 -25.29
N PHE A 776 5.34 -58.85 -25.64
CA PHE A 776 4.43 -59.50 -24.70
C PHE A 776 5.19 -60.34 -23.66
N GLY A 777 4.85 -60.13 -22.39
CA GLY A 777 5.48 -60.74 -21.21
C GLY A 777 6.84 -60.15 -20.85
N GLN A 778 7.28 -59.06 -21.49
CA GLN A 778 8.53 -58.36 -21.17
C GLN A 778 8.26 -57.17 -20.24
N ASN A 779 9.22 -56.89 -19.36
CA ASN A 779 9.27 -55.60 -18.67
C ASN A 779 9.96 -54.59 -19.60
N VAL A 780 9.17 -53.65 -20.10
CA VAL A 780 9.59 -52.62 -21.06
C VAL A 780 9.89 -51.28 -20.38
N GLY A 781 9.56 -51.17 -19.08
CA GLY A 781 9.61 -49.93 -18.31
C GLY A 781 8.38 -49.04 -18.53
N MET A 782 8.09 -48.18 -17.55
CA MET A 782 6.98 -47.21 -17.62
C MET A 782 7.18 -46.22 -18.78
N GLY A 783 6.10 -45.82 -19.43
CA GLY A 783 6.02 -44.95 -20.59
C GLY A 783 6.24 -45.65 -21.93
N HIS A 784 6.26 -46.98 -21.97
CA HIS A 784 6.45 -47.72 -23.22
C HIS A 784 5.12 -47.88 -23.97
N ALA A 785 5.10 -47.62 -25.28
CA ALA A 785 3.88 -47.59 -26.09
C ALA A 785 3.05 -48.89 -26.05
N ALA A 786 3.68 -50.04 -25.81
CA ALA A 786 3.01 -51.34 -25.71
C ALA A 786 2.40 -51.66 -24.33
N ASP A 787 2.67 -50.87 -23.30
CA ASP A 787 2.10 -50.99 -21.95
C ASP A 787 1.01 -49.94 -21.78
N ILE A 788 -0.13 -50.20 -22.41
CA ILE A 788 -1.17 -49.21 -22.73
C ILE A 788 -2.36 -49.28 -21.78
N ALA A 789 -2.53 -50.38 -21.04
CA ALA A 789 -3.67 -50.55 -20.14
C ALA A 789 -3.47 -49.88 -18.79
N ASN A 790 -2.25 -49.94 -18.23
CA ASN A 790 -2.00 -49.51 -16.86
C ASN A 790 -0.61 -48.88 -16.63
N ASP A 791 0.31 -48.94 -17.60
CA ASP A 791 1.66 -48.38 -17.53
C ASP A 791 2.46 -48.90 -16.33
N ASP A 792 2.35 -50.20 -16.01
CA ASP A 792 2.99 -50.83 -14.84
C ASP A 792 4.43 -51.31 -15.09
N GLY A 793 4.91 -51.11 -16.31
CA GLY A 793 6.19 -51.50 -16.87
C GLY A 793 6.21 -52.89 -17.50
N ILE A 794 5.09 -53.64 -17.53
CA ILE A 794 5.00 -55.00 -18.07
C ILE A 794 3.90 -55.11 -19.12
N VAL A 795 4.26 -55.53 -20.34
CA VAL A 795 3.26 -55.77 -21.39
C VAL A 795 2.59 -57.12 -21.17
N ASP A 796 1.30 -57.14 -20.84
CA ASP A 796 0.55 -58.37 -20.59
C ASP A 796 -0.82 -58.42 -21.28
N VAL A 797 -1.71 -59.29 -20.78
CA VAL A 797 -3.02 -59.53 -21.37
C VAL A 797 -3.93 -58.30 -21.27
N ASP A 798 -3.73 -57.44 -20.28
CA ASP A 798 -4.54 -56.23 -20.10
C ASP A 798 -4.24 -55.23 -21.23
N ASP A 799 -2.97 -55.06 -21.62
CA ASP A 799 -2.55 -54.23 -22.77
C ASP A 799 -3.07 -54.78 -24.09
N LEU A 800 -2.94 -56.09 -24.26
CA LEU A 800 -3.44 -56.79 -25.44
C LEU A 800 -4.97 -56.61 -25.58
N ASN A 801 -5.71 -56.61 -24.47
CA ASN A 801 -7.15 -56.42 -24.48
C ASN A 801 -7.54 -55.01 -24.94
N VAL A 802 -6.72 -53.99 -24.68
CA VAL A 802 -6.96 -52.61 -25.17
C VAL A 802 -6.93 -52.58 -26.70
N VAL A 803 -5.90 -53.15 -27.33
CA VAL A 803 -5.81 -53.25 -28.81
C VAL A 803 -6.94 -54.10 -29.40
N LEU A 804 -7.24 -55.24 -28.79
CA LEU A 804 -8.28 -56.15 -29.29
C LEU A 804 -9.70 -55.57 -29.16
N ALA A 805 -9.97 -54.81 -28.11
CA ALA A 805 -11.28 -54.19 -27.88
C ALA A 805 -11.60 -53.11 -28.92
N ALA A 806 -10.58 -52.47 -29.48
CA ALA A 806 -10.71 -51.43 -30.49
C ALA A 806 -10.21 -51.85 -31.88
N PHE A 807 -9.99 -53.16 -32.10
CA PHE A 807 -9.44 -53.65 -33.37
C PHE A 807 -10.33 -53.33 -34.57
N GLY A 808 -9.75 -52.70 -35.59
CA GLY A 808 -10.43 -52.25 -36.81
C GLY A 808 -11.07 -50.87 -36.70
N THR A 809 -10.83 -50.11 -35.63
CA THR A 809 -11.25 -48.70 -35.54
C THR A 809 -10.19 -47.77 -36.12
N SER A 810 -10.63 -46.76 -36.87
CA SER A 810 -9.78 -45.66 -37.31
C SER A 810 -9.89 -44.49 -36.34
N CYS A 811 -8.75 -43.86 -36.09
CA CYS A 811 -8.54 -42.66 -35.29
C CYS A 811 -7.81 -41.64 -36.19
#